data_AF-A0A8C3PXN7-F1
#
_entry.id   AF-A0A8C3PXN7-F1
#
_cell.length_a   1.000
_cell.length_b   1.000
_cell.length_c   1.000
_cell.angle_alpha   90.00
_cell.angle_beta   90.00
_cell.angle_gamma   90.00
#
_symmetry.space_group_name_H-M   'P 1'
#
loop_
_entity.id
_entity.type
_entity.pdbx_description
1 polymer ?
#
loop_
_entity_poly.entity_id
_entity_poly.type
_entity_poly.pdbx_seq_one_letter_code
_entity_poly.pdbx_strand_id
1 'polypeptide(L)'
;MENDRVFGDLWGKSNAPVVLNNPYSEAEQPAPSGRQSPTKSAANGSPSKCPRFVKIKNWETGSVLHDTLHLKTAMTTACTEQICMGSVMTPSQHVRKSEDTRPKEEVLLLAKDFIDQYYSSIKRLEEVTKEIEATDTYQLRDTELIYGAKHAWRNAARCVGRIQWSKLQVFDARDCTTAHGMFNYICNHIKYATNKGNLRSAITIFPQRTDSKHDFRIWNAQLIRYAGYKQPDGTILGDPANVELTEICIQQGWKAPYGRFDILPLLLQANGNDPELFEIPPELVLEVPIRHPKFEWFKDLGLKWYGLPAVSNMLLEIGGLDGWYMGTEIGVRDYCDNSRYNILEQVAKKMNLDMRKTSSLWKDQALVEINIAVLYSFQSDKVTIVDHHSATESFIKHMENEYRCRGGCPADWVWIVPPMSGSITPVFHQEMLNYRLTPSFEYQPDPWNTHIWKGVNGTPTKKRAIGFKKLAKAVKFSAKLMGQAMAKRVKATILYATETGKSQVYAKTLCEIFKHAFDAKVMSMDEYDIVHLEHETMVLVVTSTFGNGDPPENGEVVYRMGRCHCPHAAATAVSSLCRFSVFGLGSRAYPHFCAFARAVDTLLEELGGERILRMGEGDELCGQEESFRTWAKKVFKVTCLPARSCPHTLCRWWLSPPWSFAEGTRAASPPRLRCSAVSLHGLFSSAGLYSIHKKRVYAARLITRQNLQSPKSSRSTIFLRLHTNGHQELQYLPGDHLGVFPGNHEDLVNALIDRLEDAPPANQLVKVELLEERSVISNWTDENRIPPCTIFQAFKYYLDITTPPTPLLLQQFALLATSDKEKKRLQVLSKEYEEWKWSKNPTVVEVLEEFPSVQMPSTLLLTQLPLLQPRYYSISSSPEMYPGEVHLTVAVVSYRTRDGEGPIHHGVCSSWLNRIQSDEVVPCFVRGAPGFHLPQDPQVPCILIGPGTGIAPFRSFWQQRLFEIQHKGLKPCPMVLVFGCRQSRIDHIYKEETLFAKTQGVFRELYTAYSREPDKPKKYVQDVLQEQLAQTVYKALKEQGGHIYVCGDVTMAGDVLKTVQRIVRQQGQLSVEEAGTFISKLRYHEDIFGVTLRTYEVTNRLRSESIAFIEESKKDTDE
;
A
#
# COMPACT_ATOMS: atom_id res chain seq x y z
N MET A 1 67.33 2.96 -37.01
CA MET A 1 67.71 4.39 -37.12
C MET A 1 66.91 5.08 -36.04
N GLU A 2 67.40 5.03 -34.81
CA GLU A 2 68.45 5.90 -34.25
C GLU A 2 67.79 7.14 -33.66
N ASN A 3 67.71 7.23 -32.33
CA ASN A 3 68.80 7.57 -31.40
C ASN A 3 69.14 9.06 -31.40
N ASP A 4 68.56 9.70 -30.38
CA ASP A 4 69.30 10.15 -29.19
C ASP A 4 69.65 11.64 -29.01
N ARG A 5 69.42 12.06 -27.75
CA ARG A 5 70.26 12.98 -26.94
C ARG A 5 70.16 14.50 -27.20
N VAL A 6 70.29 15.38 -26.20
CA VAL A 6 70.49 15.21 -24.73
C VAL A 6 70.10 16.49 -23.97
N PHE A 7 69.53 16.33 -22.76
CA PHE A 7 69.63 17.09 -21.47
C PHE A 7 70.11 18.57 -21.46
N GLY A 8 69.73 19.40 -20.47
CA GLY A 8 68.94 19.14 -19.25
C GLY A 8 69.02 20.29 -18.24
N ASP A 9 69.12 19.94 -16.95
CA ASP A 9 69.35 20.79 -15.76
C ASP A 9 68.14 21.37 -14.99
N LEU A 10 67.34 20.48 -14.37
CA LEU A 10 66.48 20.83 -13.22
C LEU A 10 66.39 19.66 -12.19
N TRP A 11 67.45 19.44 -11.41
CA TRP A 11 67.35 18.86 -10.05
C TRP A 11 68.47 19.40 -9.15
N GLY A 12 68.12 20.33 -8.25
CA GLY A 12 69.08 21.14 -7.49
C GLY A 12 68.66 21.49 -6.06
N LYS A 13 68.23 20.48 -5.29
CA LYS A 13 68.18 20.42 -3.80
C LYS A 13 67.41 21.50 -2.99
N SER A 14 66.50 20.96 -2.17
CA SER A 14 66.29 21.25 -0.73
C SER A 14 65.61 22.55 -0.25
N ASN A 15 64.87 22.35 0.86
CA ASN A 15 64.29 23.29 1.81
C ASN A 15 62.97 23.98 1.44
N ALA A 16 61.94 23.67 2.26
CA ALA A 16 60.67 24.37 2.28
C ALA A 16 60.77 25.68 3.09
N PRO A 17 60.01 26.71 2.69
CA PRO A 17 59.37 27.65 3.62
C PRO A 17 57.84 27.61 3.44
N VAL A 18 57.04 27.56 4.51
CA VAL A 18 56.58 28.70 5.32
C VAL A 18 55.69 29.68 4.54
N VAL A 19 54.42 29.73 4.96
CA VAL A 19 53.41 30.71 4.49
C VAL A 19 53.79 32.11 4.97
N LEU A 20 53.85 33.07 4.06
CA LEU A 20 53.94 34.50 4.38
C LEU A 20 53.00 35.34 3.52
N ASN A 21 52.51 36.41 4.13
CA ASN A 21 51.48 37.32 3.64
C ASN A 21 51.82 37.98 2.30
N ASN A 22 50.80 38.32 1.51
CA ASN A 22 50.92 39.31 0.43
C ASN A 22 50.41 40.68 0.94
N PRO A 23 51.22 41.75 0.89
CA PRO A 23 50.80 43.09 1.30
C PRO A 23 50.10 43.84 0.15
N TYR A 24 49.30 44.85 0.49
CA TYR A 24 49.32 46.22 -0.06
C TYR A 24 48.08 46.99 0.46
N SER A 25 48.30 48.23 0.88
CA SER A 25 47.28 49.16 1.40
C SER A 25 47.45 50.52 0.72
N GLU A 26 46.39 51.33 0.77
CA GLU A 26 46.33 52.74 0.33
C GLU A 26 46.34 52.95 -1.21
N ALA A 27 45.69 53.97 -1.77
CA ALA A 27 45.02 55.14 -1.17
C ALA A 27 43.77 55.57 -1.96
N GLU A 28 42.83 56.26 -1.29
CA GLU A 28 42.28 57.59 -1.64
C GLU A 28 40.95 57.87 -0.90
N GLN A 29 40.87 59.01 -0.19
CA GLN A 29 39.62 59.59 0.34
C GLN A 29 39.24 60.82 -0.51
N PRO A 30 37.99 61.33 -0.39
CA PRO A 30 37.86 62.53 0.45
C PRO A 30 36.53 62.70 1.24
N ALA A 31 36.69 63.04 2.52
CA ALA A 31 36.10 64.20 3.26
C ALA A 31 34.55 64.49 3.34
N PRO A 32 34.08 65.23 4.38
CA PRO A 32 32.72 65.05 4.92
C PRO A 32 31.81 66.30 5.06
N SER A 33 30.49 66.08 5.28
CA SER A 33 29.44 66.93 5.94
C SER A 33 28.06 66.68 5.29
N GLY A 34 26.87 66.92 5.89
CA GLY A 34 26.49 67.25 7.27
C GLY A 34 24.95 67.48 7.41
N ARG A 35 24.39 67.26 8.61
CA ARG A 35 23.08 67.74 9.18
C ARG A 35 21.74 67.57 8.42
N GLN A 36 20.88 66.72 9.01
CA GLN A 36 19.45 66.89 9.37
C GLN A 36 18.40 67.55 8.41
N SER A 37 17.38 66.72 8.08
CA SER A 37 15.93 66.89 7.84
C SER A 37 15.23 68.22 8.26
N PRO A 38 14.02 68.62 7.72
CA PRO A 38 12.89 67.70 7.42
C PRO A 38 11.81 68.08 6.35
N THR A 39 10.79 67.19 6.28
CA THR A 39 9.37 67.37 5.84
C THR A 39 8.92 67.37 4.35
N LYS A 40 8.23 66.26 4.02
CA LYS A 40 6.90 66.12 3.36
C LYS A 40 6.71 66.35 1.83
N SER A 41 6.32 65.24 1.20
CA SER A 41 5.27 65.05 0.18
C SER A 41 5.36 65.75 -1.19
N ALA A 42 5.68 64.97 -2.23
CA ALA A 42 4.71 64.55 -3.25
C ALA A 42 5.23 63.35 -4.09
N ALA A 43 4.33 62.76 -4.87
CA ALA A 43 4.42 61.49 -5.59
C ALA A 43 5.59 61.29 -6.60
N ASN A 44 5.76 60.02 -6.98
CA ASN A 44 6.50 59.49 -8.15
C ASN A 44 8.04 59.41 -8.09
N GLY A 45 8.53 58.42 -7.35
CA GLY A 45 9.84 57.79 -7.53
C GLY A 45 9.78 56.32 -7.09
N SER A 46 10.14 55.36 -7.95
CA SER A 46 9.95 53.93 -7.66
C SER A 46 10.97 53.39 -6.65
N PRO A 47 10.56 52.65 -5.60
CA PRO A 47 11.52 51.88 -4.81
C PRO A 47 12.07 50.74 -5.67
N SER A 48 13.40 50.70 -5.80
CA SER A 48 14.13 49.59 -6.44
C SER A 48 13.71 48.27 -5.79
N LYS A 49 13.03 47.42 -6.57
CA LYS A 49 12.52 46.14 -6.05
C LYS A 49 13.67 45.16 -5.89
N CYS A 50 13.97 44.75 -4.64
CA CYS A 50 14.65 43.47 -4.43
C CYS A 50 13.89 42.38 -5.21
N PRO A 51 14.60 41.45 -5.89
CA PRO A 51 13.96 40.35 -6.59
C PRO A 51 13.02 39.59 -5.63
N ARG A 52 11.76 39.38 -6.04
CA ARG A 52 10.79 38.58 -5.27
C ARG A 52 11.14 37.07 -5.26
N PHE A 53 12.16 36.70 -6.00
CA PHE A 53 12.71 35.36 -6.14
C PHE A 53 14.16 35.47 -6.64
N VAL A 54 14.98 34.47 -6.40
CA VAL A 54 16.27 34.28 -7.07
C VAL A 54 16.08 33.29 -8.22
N LYS A 55 16.59 33.63 -9.40
CA LYS A 55 16.64 32.69 -10.53
C LYS A 55 17.82 31.75 -10.33
N ILE A 56 17.57 30.47 -10.57
CA ILE A 56 18.58 29.41 -10.52
C ILE A 56 18.35 28.49 -11.71
N LYS A 57 19.42 28.29 -12.47
CA LYS A 57 19.40 27.63 -13.77
C LYS A 57 20.05 26.25 -13.67
N ASN A 58 19.45 25.30 -14.37
CA ASN A 58 20.12 24.07 -14.76
C ASN A 58 20.86 24.32 -16.08
N TRP A 59 22.19 24.27 -16.06
CA TRP A 59 23.02 24.63 -17.23
C TRP A 59 23.04 23.57 -18.32
N GLU A 60 22.68 22.32 -17.99
CA GLU A 60 22.60 21.20 -18.93
C GLU A 60 21.26 21.20 -19.69
N THR A 61 20.13 21.30 -18.97
CA THR A 61 18.78 21.28 -19.56
C THR A 61 18.26 22.64 -19.99
N GLY A 62 18.91 23.73 -19.56
CA GLY A 62 18.45 25.11 -19.77
C GLY A 62 17.23 25.50 -18.92
N SER A 63 16.71 24.60 -18.07
CA SER A 63 15.56 24.89 -17.21
C SER A 63 15.90 25.95 -16.15
N VAL A 64 14.91 26.76 -15.77
CA VAL A 64 15.07 27.85 -14.79
C VAL A 64 14.02 27.72 -13.70
N LEU A 65 14.50 27.58 -12.46
CA LEU A 65 13.70 27.58 -11.25
C LEU A 65 13.75 28.98 -10.61
N HIS A 66 12.73 29.27 -9.81
CA HIS A 66 12.56 30.55 -9.15
C HIS A 66 12.43 30.30 -7.64
N ASP A 67 13.53 30.51 -6.91
CA ASP A 67 13.54 30.32 -5.46
C ASP A 67 12.90 31.52 -4.76
N THR A 68 11.81 31.29 -4.05
CA THR A 68 11.14 32.24 -3.16
C THR A 68 11.33 31.89 -1.68
N LEU A 69 11.78 30.66 -1.36
CA LEU A 69 11.86 30.15 0.01
C LEU A 69 13.05 30.73 0.77
N HIS A 70 14.14 31.10 0.09
CA HIS A 70 15.28 31.80 0.72
C HIS A 70 14.85 33.09 1.44
N LEU A 71 13.76 33.75 1.01
CA LEU A 71 13.20 34.94 1.69
C LEU A 71 12.64 34.64 3.09
N LYS A 72 12.47 33.37 3.45
CA LYS A 72 12.08 32.94 4.82
C LYS A 72 13.28 32.67 5.73
N THR A 73 14.52 32.89 5.28
CA THR A 73 15.69 32.70 6.14
C THR A 73 15.84 33.87 7.12
N ALA A 74 16.19 33.57 8.37
CA ALA A 74 16.55 34.57 9.37
C ALA A 74 18.04 34.97 9.32
N MET A 75 18.88 34.26 8.55
CA MET A 75 20.32 34.51 8.48
C MET A 75 20.75 34.99 7.09
N THR A 76 21.38 36.16 7.04
CA THR A 76 22.09 36.63 5.83
C THR A 76 23.17 35.62 5.42
N THR A 77 23.23 35.32 4.12
CA THR A 77 24.26 34.46 3.54
C THR A 77 25.64 35.05 3.81
N ALA A 78 26.50 34.28 4.48
CA ALA A 78 27.79 34.77 4.98
C ALA A 78 28.89 34.93 3.90
N CYS A 79 28.53 34.89 2.62
CA CYS A 79 29.42 35.23 1.52
C CYS A 79 29.69 36.74 1.54
N THR A 80 30.96 37.11 1.58
CA THR A 80 31.39 38.51 1.42
C THR A 80 31.78 38.76 -0.04
N GLU A 81 31.99 40.02 -0.42
CA GLU A 81 32.54 40.39 -1.74
C GLU A 81 33.93 39.79 -1.99
N GLN A 82 34.64 39.35 -0.95
CA GLN A 82 35.99 38.80 -1.02
C GLN A 82 36.04 37.26 -0.90
N ILE A 83 35.10 36.64 -0.17
CA ILE A 83 35.11 35.20 0.13
C ILE A 83 33.70 34.62 0.04
N CYS A 84 33.50 33.65 -0.86
CA CYS A 84 32.31 32.81 -0.91
C CYS A 84 32.39 31.72 0.16
N MET A 85 31.73 31.90 1.31
CA MET A 85 31.70 30.89 2.38
C MET A 85 31.00 29.58 1.98
N GLY A 86 30.17 29.61 0.93
CA GLY A 86 29.62 28.41 0.29
C GLY A 86 30.64 27.55 -0.47
N SER A 87 31.88 28.01 -0.63
CA SER A 87 32.98 27.21 -1.22
C SER A 87 33.76 26.37 -0.18
N VAL A 88 33.46 26.52 1.12
CA VAL A 88 34.24 25.92 2.21
C VAL A 88 33.60 24.62 2.71
N MET A 89 34.37 23.53 2.69
CA MET A 89 33.91 22.20 3.14
C MET A 89 33.41 22.19 4.60
N THR A 90 34.09 22.88 5.52
CA THR A 90 33.73 22.97 6.95
C THR A 90 33.77 24.42 7.46
N PRO A 91 32.74 25.25 7.16
CA PRO A 91 32.72 26.65 7.56
C PRO A 91 32.50 26.79 9.07
N SER A 92 33.39 27.50 9.76
CA SER A 92 33.29 27.76 11.20
C SER A 92 32.01 28.52 11.61
N GLN A 93 31.41 29.26 10.68
CA GLN A 93 30.17 30.02 10.86
C GLN A 93 28.91 29.13 11.00
N HIS A 94 28.98 27.85 10.64
CA HIS A 94 27.87 26.89 10.85
C HIS A 94 27.87 26.28 12.26
N VAL A 95 28.82 26.65 13.12
CA VAL A 95 28.94 26.16 14.49
C VAL A 95 28.29 27.14 15.46
N ARG A 96 27.23 26.72 16.16
CA ARG A 96 26.51 27.54 17.13
C ARG A 96 27.31 27.63 18.44
N LYS A 97 27.67 28.84 18.87
CA LYS A 97 28.45 29.06 20.11
C LYS A 97 27.66 28.65 21.36
N SER A 98 28.38 28.17 22.38
CA SER A 98 27.77 27.54 23.57
C SER A 98 27.21 28.53 24.61
N GLU A 99 27.46 29.83 24.45
CA GLU A 99 27.10 30.87 25.43
C GLU A 99 25.71 31.48 25.17
N ASP A 100 25.13 31.26 23.99
CA ASP A 100 23.86 31.87 23.56
C ASP A 100 22.63 31.03 23.96
N THR A 101 22.26 31.09 25.24
CA THR A 101 20.83 30.95 25.61
C THR A 101 20.08 32.09 24.95
N ARG A 102 19.20 31.77 23.99
CA ARG A 102 18.49 32.77 23.20
C ARG A 102 17.67 33.71 24.09
N PRO A 103 17.64 35.02 23.80
CA PRO A 103 16.72 35.92 24.47
C PRO A 103 15.28 35.47 24.20
N LYS A 104 14.41 35.69 25.17
CA LYS A 104 13.00 35.27 25.19
C LYS A 104 12.24 35.70 23.93
N GLU A 105 12.56 36.88 23.41
CA GLU A 105 12.01 37.47 22.19
C GLU A 105 12.34 36.64 20.94
N GLU A 106 13.56 36.11 20.85
CA GLU A 106 13.99 35.24 19.74
C GLU A 106 13.36 33.84 19.86
N VAL A 107 13.27 33.30 21.09
CA VAL A 107 12.55 32.03 21.35
C VAL A 107 11.10 32.15 20.94
N LEU A 108 10.42 33.25 21.27
CA LEU A 108 9.02 33.50 20.92
C LEU A 108 8.81 33.66 19.41
N LEU A 109 9.72 34.33 18.70
CA LEU A 109 9.65 34.44 17.23
C LEU A 109 9.81 33.08 16.54
N LEU A 110 10.76 32.26 16.98
CA LEU A 110 11.01 30.93 16.41
C LEU A 110 9.91 29.93 16.78
N ALA A 111 9.42 29.98 18.01
CA ALA A 111 8.27 29.20 18.45
C ALA A 111 7.01 29.56 17.63
N LYS A 112 6.80 30.85 17.35
CA LYS A 112 5.70 31.30 16.49
C LYS A 112 5.83 30.78 15.06
N ASP A 113 6.99 30.96 14.42
CA ASP A 113 7.21 30.44 13.06
C ASP A 113 7.01 28.92 12.99
N PHE A 114 7.53 28.17 13.96
CA PHE A 114 7.33 26.72 14.04
C PHE A 114 5.88 26.30 14.29
N ILE A 115 5.16 26.97 15.19
CA ILE A 115 3.76 26.68 15.49
C ILE A 115 2.86 27.06 14.31
N ASP A 116 3.10 28.19 13.63
CA ASP A 116 2.39 28.58 12.40
C ASP A 116 2.69 27.62 11.23
N GLN A 117 3.88 26.99 11.20
CA GLN A 117 4.22 25.92 10.25
C GLN A 117 3.47 24.60 10.52
N TYR A 118 2.98 24.33 11.74
CA TYR A 118 2.38 23.04 12.13
C TYR A 118 0.87 23.10 12.44
N TYR A 119 0.39 24.21 13.00
CA TYR A 119 -1.00 24.43 13.40
C TYR A 119 -1.62 25.62 12.65
N SER A 120 -2.82 25.42 12.10
CA SER A 120 -3.67 26.52 11.62
C SER A 120 -4.48 27.21 12.75
N SER A 121 -4.07 27.05 14.01
CA SER A 121 -4.86 27.37 15.21
C SER A 121 -4.12 28.27 16.17
N ILE A 122 -4.68 29.45 16.42
CA ILE A 122 -4.14 30.48 17.32
C ILE A 122 -4.00 29.96 18.76
N LYS A 123 -4.84 28.99 19.18
CA LYS A 123 -4.92 28.54 20.56
C LYS A 123 -3.61 27.91 21.10
N ARG A 124 -2.88 27.12 20.28
CA ARG A 124 -1.60 26.55 20.72
C ARG A 124 -0.51 27.61 20.79
N LEU A 125 -0.56 28.63 19.92
CA LEU A 125 0.38 29.76 19.98
C LEU A 125 0.23 30.55 21.28
N GLU A 126 -0.99 30.76 21.78
CA GLU A 126 -1.24 31.38 23.09
C GLU A 126 -0.71 30.54 24.26
N GLU A 127 -0.88 29.22 24.22
CA GLU A 127 -0.33 28.31 25.24
C GLU A 127 1.20 28.37 25.26
N VAL A 128 1.85 28.26 24.10
CA VAL A 128 3.31 28.34 23.95
C VAL A 128 3.85 29.72 24.36
N THR A 129 3.14 30.80 24.02
CA THR A 129 3.50 32.16 24.46
C THR A 129 3.52 32.25 25.98
N LYS A 130 2.52 31.68 26.67
CA LYS A 130 2.45 31.66 28.15
C LYS A 130 3.52 30.77 28.78
N GLU A 131 3.86 29.63 28.16
CA GLU A 131 4.98 28.78 28.60
C GLU A 131 6.31 29.55 28.54
N ILE A 132 6.58 30.26 27.43
CA ILE A 132 7.77 31.11 27.25
C ILE A 132 7.74 32.30 28.19
N GLU A 133 6.57 32.91 28.43
CA GLU A 133 6.42 34.00 29.40
C GLU A 133 6.79 33.57 30.83
N ALA A 134 6.43 32.35 31.23
CA ALA A 134 6.66 31.84 32.58
C ALA A 134 8.01 31.13 32.80
N THR A 135 8.61 30.56 31.74
CA THR A 135 9.78 29.66 31.87
C THR A 135 10.95 29.96 30.91
N ASP A 136 10.83 31.02 30.11
CA ASP A 136 11.77 31.42 29.04
C ASP A 136 11.98 30.35 27.94
N THR A 137 11.19 29.28 27.96
CA THR A 137 11.16 28.18 26.97
C THR A 137 9.75 27.58 26.89
N TYR A 138 9.55 26.54 26.08
CA TYR A 138 8.28 25.78 26.03
C TYR A 138 8.56 24.29 25.80
N GLN A 139 7.60 23.44 26.17
CA GLN A 139 7.70 22.00 25.92
C GLN A 139 6.95 21.60 24.65
N LEU A 140 7.67 20.93 23.75
CA LEU A 140 7.12 20.29 22.57
C LEU A 140 6.25 19.09 22.98
N ARG A 141 5.06 18.98 22.40
CA ARG A 141 4.26 17.75 22.43
C ARG A 141 4.90 16.69 21.54
N ASP A 142 4.63 15.41 21.80
CA ASP A 142 5.23 14.30 21.04
C ASP A 142 5.03 14.45 19.53
N THR A 143 3.85 14.91 19.10
CA THR A 143 3.54 15.13 17.67
C THR A 143 4.26 16.35 17.09
N GLU A 144 4.46 17.41 17.87
CA GLU A 144 5.27 18.59 17.51
C GLU A 144 6.75 18.19 17.35
N LEU A 145 7.27 17.40 18.30
CA LEU A 145 8.62 16.84 18.27
C LEU A 145 8.85 15.95 17.04
N ILE A 146 7.85 15.15 16.63
CA ILE A 146 8.02 14.29 15.46
C ILE A 146 7.91 15.08 14.15
N TYR A 147 6.95 15.99 14.06
CA TYR A 147 6.77 16.87 12.89
C TYR A 147 8.05 17.66 12.61
N GLY A 148 8.61 18.26 13.67
CA GLY A 148 9.82 19.04 13.55
C GLY A 148 11.03 18.17 13.19
N ALA A 149 11.20 16.97 13.78
CA ALA A 149 12.43 16.18 13.57
C ALA A 149 12.60 15.83 12.10
N LYS A 150 11.46 15.54 11.47
CA LYS A 150 11.29 15.31 10.04
C LYS A 150 11.53 16.58 9.23
N HIS A 151 10.98 17.73 9.61
CA HIS A 151 11.19 19.00 8.91
C HIS A 151 12.63 19.52 9.00
N ALA A 152 13.31 19.30 10.12
CA ALA A 152 14.72 19.62 10.25
C ALA A 152 15.57 18.77 9.30
N TRP A 153 15.21 17.50 9.06
CA TRP A 153 15.89 16.68 8.04
C TRP A 153 15.57 17.14 6.61
N ARG A 154 14.31 17.51 6.36
CA ARG A 154 13.87 18.10 5.10
C ARG A 154 14.63 19.40 4.77
N ASN A 155 15.00 20.18 5.79
CA ASN A 155 15.73 21.45 5.67
C ASN A 155 17.27 21.28 5.64
N ALA A 156 17.81 20.08 5.86
CA ALA A 156 19.24 19.86 6.06
C ALA A 156 20.07 19.99 4.75
N ALA A 157 20.52 21.21 4.45
CA ALA A 157 21.18 21.60 3.19
C ALA A 157 22.32 20.67 2.71
N ARG A 158 23.02 20.00 3.65
CA ARG A 158 24.14 19.06 3.41
C ARG A 158 23.76 17.58 3.36
N CYS A 159 22.48 17.22 3.32
CA CYS A 159 22.06 15.83 3.13
C CYS A 159 21.59 15.59 1.69
N VAL A 160 22.21 14.64 0.98
CA VAL A 160 21.77 14.21 -0.36
C VAL A 160 20.56 13.27 -0.29
N GLY A 161 20.48 12.43 0.75
CA GLY A 161 19.42 11.41 0.94
C GLY A 161 18.06 11.93 1.42
N ARG A 162 17.77 13.23 1.31
CA ARG A 162 16.59 13.86 1.94
C ARG A 162 15.24 13.34 1.45
N ILE A 163 15.14 12.63 0.32
CA ILE A 163 13.85 12.12 -0.17
C ILE A 163 13.11 11.23 0.85
N GLN A 164 13.84 10.60 1.79
CA GLN A 164 13.26 9.73 2.83
C GLN A 164 12.87 10.48 4.12
N TRP A 165 12.93 11.83 4.15
CA TRP A 165 12.71 12.65 5.35
C TRP A 165 11.40 12.31 6.08
N SER A 166 10.34 12.02 5.33
CA SER A 166 9.02 11.67 5.86
C SER A 166 8.97 10.30 6.56
N LYS A 167 9.96 9.42 6.37
CA LYS A 167 10.04 8.07 6.94
C LYS A 167 10.92 7.96 8.20
N LEU A 168 11.51 9.06 8.67
CA LEU A 168 12.32 9.07 9.91
C LEU A 168 11.51 8.55 11.10
N GLN A 169 11.96 7.47 11.74
CA GLN A 169 11.42 7.00 13.01
C GLN A 169 11.96 7.88 14.14
N VAL A 170 11.09 8.41 14.99
CA VAL A 170 11.51 9.19 16.16
C VAL A 170 11.33 8.35 17.43
N PHE A 171 12.34 8.36 18.29
CA PHE A 171 12.30 7.85 19.65
C PHE A 171 12.40 9.04 20.60
N ASP A 172 11.32 9.33 21.31
CA ASP A 172 11.36 10.28 22.42
C ASP A 172 12.05 9.62 23.62
N ALA A 173 13.12 10.27 24.11
CA ALA A 173 13.89 9.89 25.29
C ALA A 173 14.09 11.09 26.22
N ARG A 174 13.18 12.08 26.17
CA ARG A 174 13.17 13.26 27.05
C ARG A 174 12.81 12.94 28.51
N ASP A 175 12.40 11.70 28.79
CA ASP A 175 12.26 11.14 30.14
C ASP A 175 13.61 10.72 30.77
N CYS A 176 14.70 10.73 29.99
CA CYS A 176 15.99 10.22 30.42
C CYS A 176 16.67 11.15 31.44
N THR A 177 17.11 10.60 32.57
CA THR A 177 17.73 11.39 33.66
C THR A 177 19.19 11.04 33.95
N THR A 178 19.76 10.01 33.30
CA THR A 178 21.10 9.47 33.61
C THR A 178 21.85 9.01 32.36
N ALA A 179 23.19 9.03 32.41
CA ALA A 179 24.04 8.60 31.30
C ALA A 179 23.85 7.11 30.97
N HIS A 180 23.56 6.29 31.98
CA HIS A 180 23.15 4.89 31.79
C HIS A 180 21.82 4.76 31.04
N GLY A 181 20.85 5.64 31.29
CA GLY A 181 19.61 5.73 30.53
C GLY A 181 19.89 6.08 29.07
N MET A 182 20.74 7.09 28.82
CA MET A 182 21.15 7.48 27.46
C MET A 182 21.77 6.30 26.72
N PHE A 183 22.68 5.56 27.36
CA PHE A 183 23.33 4.40 26.77
C PHE A 183 22.33 3.30 26.38
N ASN A 184 21.33 3.02 27.22
CA ASN A 184 20.29 2.04 26.90
C ASN A 184 19.45 2.47 25.68
N TYR A 185 19.08 3.75 25.61
CA TYR A 185 18.37 4.32 24.47
C TYR A 185 19.22 4.25 23.19
N ILE A 186 20.52 4.56 23.25
CA ILE A 186 21.47 4.45 22.14
C ILE A 186 21.63 3.00 21.68
N CYS A 187 21.72 2.02 22.60
CA CYS A 187 21.77 0.60 22.24
C CYS A 187 20.51 0.14 21.50
N ASN A 188 19.34 0.61 21.93
CA ASN A 188 18.06 0.32 21.25
C ASN A 188 17.99 0.98 19.87
N HIS A 189 18.47 2.22 19.75
CA HIS A 189 18.61 2.94 18.48
C HIS A 189 19.49 2.15 17.50
N ILE A 190 20.73 1.82 17.88
CA ILE A 190 21.67 1.08 17.02
C ILE A 190 21.05 -0.23 16.55
N LYS A 191 20.40 -0.98 17.46
CA LYS A 191 19.72 -2.23 17.13
C LYS A 191 18.55 -2.05 16.14
N TYR A 192 17.72 -1.02 16.33
CA TYR A 192 16.59 -0.73 15.46
C TYR A 192 17.05 -0.26 14.08
N ALA A 193 17.99 0.68 14.04
CA ALA A 193 18.46 1.32 12.82
C ALA A 193 19.31 0.37 11.97
N THR A 194 20.13 -0.49 12.59
CA THR A 194 20.96 -1.48 11.87
C THR A 194 20.11 -2.56 11.19
N ASN A 195 19.03 -3.04 11.83
CA ASN A 195 18.03 -3.96 11.25
C ASN A 195 18.62 -5.08 10.34
N LYS A 196 19.66 -5.78 10.83
CA LYS A 196 20.37 -6.85 10.10
C LYS A 196 20.94 -6.44 8.72
N GLY A 197 21.37 -5.19 8.56
CA GLY A 197 21.91 -4.62 7.33
C GLY A 197 20.90 -3.82 6.51
N ASN A 198 19.59 -4.08 6.64
CA ASN A 198 18.55 -3.30 5.97
C ASN A 198 18.25 -2.01 6.75
N LEU A 199 19.09 -1.00 6.60
CA LEU A 199 19.13 0.17 7.47
C LEU A 199 17.78 0.92 7.55
N ARG A 200 17.49 1.52 8.69
CA ARG A 200 16.30 2.35 8.93
C ARG A 200 16.70 3.70 9.50
N SER A 201 16.27 4.79 8.85
CA SER A 201 16.41 6.14 9.41
C SER A 201 15.67 6.23 10.75
N ALA A 202 16.40 6.50 11.83
CA ALA A 202 15.84 6.64 13.17
C ALA A 202 16.56 7.74 13.94
N ILE A 203 15.88 8.44 14.82
CA ILE A 203 16.45 9.45 15.71
C ILE A 203 16.07 9.13 17.16
N THR A 204 16.96 9.43 18.09
CA THR A 204 16.66 9.43 19.52
C THR A 204 16.86 10.83 20.09
N ILE A 205 15.83 11.38 20.74
CA ILE A 205 15.82 12.76 21.22
C ILE A 205 15.88 12.77 22.75
N PHE A 206 16.98 13.27 23.29
CA PHE A 206 17.22 13.42 24.73
C PHE A 206 16.63 14.73 25.28
N PRO A 207 16.60 14.93 26.62
CA PRO A 207 16.01 16.13 27.23
C PRO A 207 16.56 17.44 26.65
N GLN A 208 15.69 18.44 26.58
CA GLN A 208 16.02 19.76 26.06
C GLN A 208 17.07 20.46 26.93
N ARG A 209 18.08 21.06 26.29
CA ARG A 209 19.01 21.99 26.95
C ARG A 209 18.29 23.30 27.26
N THR A 210 18.20 23.65 28.55
CA THR A 210 17.49 24.84 29.04
C THR A 210 18.43 25.98 29.45
N ASP A 211 19.47 25.69 30.25
CA ASP A 211 20.28 26.71 30.93
C ASP A 211 21.81 26.55 30.72
N SER A 212 22.20 25.69 29.77
CA SER A 212 23.59 25.26 29.52
C SER A 212 24.31 24.59 30.70
N LYS A 213 23.65 24.40 31.85
CA LYS A 213 24.20 23.70 33.04
C LYS A 213 23.64 22.30 33.20
N HIS A 214 22.46 22.00 32.64
CA HIS A 214 21.77 20.70 32.73
C HIS A 214 21.80 19.91 31.41
N ASP A 215 22.93 19.99 30.69
CA ASP A 215 23.05 19.50 29.31
C ASP A 215 23.07 17.96 29.18
N PHE A 216 22.54 17.44 28.06
CA PHE A 216 22.53 16.02 27.69
C PHE A 216 23.27 15.84 26.37
N ARG A 217 24.55 15.44 26.43
CA ARG A 217 25.43 15.35 25.24
C ARG A 217 25.99 13.95 25.03
N ILE A 218 26.09 13.59 23.75
CA ILE A 218 26.95 12.52 23.25
C ILE A 218 28.22 13.22 22.76
N TRP A 219 29.40 12.86 23.29
CA TRP A 219 30.65 13.53 22.89
C TRP A 219 31.20 13.02 21.56
N ASN A 220 30.75 11.84 21.11
CA ASN A 220 31.15 11.22 19.85
C ASN A 220 30.42 11.90 18.66
N ALA A 221 31.14 12.11 17.55
CA ALA A 221 30.57 12.68 16.32
C ALA A 221 29.50 11.78 15.67
N GLN A 222 29.66 10.47 15.78
CA GLN A 222 28.67 9.45 15.42
C GLN A 222 28.63 8.38 16.52
N LEU A 223 27.51 7.66 16.61
CA LEU A 223 27.30 6.61 17.63
C LEU A 223 28.29 5.45 17.51
N ILE A 224 28.85 5.24 16.32
CA ILE A 224 29.91 4.26 16.06
C ILE A 224 31.00 4.99 15.27
N ARG A 225 32.24 4.93 15.76
CA ARG A 225 33.45 5.46 15.12
C ARG A 225 34.64 4.59 15.49
N TYR A 226 35.70 4.66 14.68
CA TYR A 226 36.99 4.04 14.98
C TYR A 226 37.90 5.00 15.77
N ALA A 227 38.66 4.47 16.72
CA ALA A 227 39.64 5.24 17.48
C ALA A 227 40.82 5.71 16.62
N GLY A 228 41.53 6.73 17.09
CA GLY A 228 42.74 7.27 16.46
C GLY A 228 43.86 7.42 17.48
N TYR A 229 45.03 6.84 17.21
CA TYR A 229 46.16 6.79 18.12
C TYR A 229 47.37 7.49 17.53
N LYS A 230 47.73 8.64 18.10
CA LYS A 230 48.97 9.35 17.76
C LYS A 230 50.18 8.52 18.21
N GLN A 231 51.06 8.20 17.27
CA GLN A 231 52.26 7.41 17.50
C GLN A 231 53.45 8.31 17.93
N PRO A 232 54.50 7.74 18.55
CA PRO A 232 55.67 8.52 18.98
C PRO A 232 56.43 9.23 17.84
N ASP A 233 56.34 8.73 16.62
CA ASP A 233 56.93 9.31 15.41
C ASP A 233 56.07 10.42 14.76
N GLY A 234 54.92 10.73 15.34
CA GLY A 234 53.96 11.71 14.82
C GLY A 234 52.96 11.15 13.80
N THR A 235 53.06 9.88 13.41
CA THR A 235 52.04 9.22 12.58
C THR A 235 50.77 8.92 13.39
N ILE A 236 49.69 8.52 12.72
CA ILE A 236 48.42 8.17 13.36
C ILE A 236 47.99 6.78 12.93
N LEU A 237 47.67 5.92 13.90
CA LEU A 237 47.06 4.61 13.70
C LEU A 237 45.56 4.69 13.98
N GLY A 238 44.72 4.33 13.01
CA GLY A 238 43.26 4.40 13.13
C GLY A 238 42.67 5.59 12.36
N ASP A 239 41.63 6.23 12.89
CA ASP A 239 40.95 7.38 12.29
C ASP A 239 41.52 8.72 12.85
N PRO A 240 42.24 9.52 12.03
CA PRO A 240 42.80 10.80 12.48
C PRO A 240 41.80 11.79 13.07
N ALA A 241 40.53 11.74 12.65
CA ALA A 241 39.52 12.67 13.13
C ALA A 241 39.07 12.41 14.58
N ASN A 242 39.40 11.25 15.15
CA ASN A 242 38.99 10.89 16.52
C ASN A 242 40.15 10.88 17.53
N VAL A 243 41.35 11.35 17.16
CA VAL A 243 42.55 11.28 18.04
C VAL A 243 42.32 11.97 19.38
N GLU A 244 41.82 13.21 19.39
CA GLU A 244 41.60 13.97 20.62
C GLU A 244 40.58 13.30 21.55
N LEU A 245 39.43 12.87 21.00
CA LEU A 245 38.44 12.11 21.77
C LEU A 245 38.97 10.75 22.23
N THR A 246 39.85 10.11 21.47
CA THR A 246 40.52 8.85 21.85
C THR A 246 41.43 9.06 23.06
N GLU A 247 42.23 10.14 23.07
CA GLU A 247 43.05 10.52 24.21
C GLU A 247 42.20 10.78 25.47
N ILE A 248 41.06 11.47 25.32
CA ILE A 248 40.09 11.69 26.42
C ILE A 248 39.51 10.36 26.93
N CYS A 249 39.12 9.42 26.05
CA CYS A 249 38.67 8.08 26.44
C CYS A 249 39.72 7.33 27.27
N ILE A 250 41.00 7.39 26.86
CA ILE A 250 42.12 6.77 27.58
C ILE A 250 42.33 7.43 28.95
N GLN A 251 42.24 8.77 29.04
CA GLN A 251 42.33 9.50 30.31
C GLN A 251 41.18 9.13 31.27
N GLN A 252 39.97 8.90 30.74
CA GLN A 252 38.81 8.35 31.46
C GLN A 252 38.92 6.86 31.82
N GLY A 253 40.06 6.22 31.52
CA GLY A 253 40.37 4.86 31.96
C GLY A 253 39.92 3.76 30.99
N TRP A 254 39.58 4.09 29.73
CA TRP A 254 39.45 3.09 28.68
C TRP A 254 40.79 2.41 28.40
N LYS A 255 40.76 1.10 28.20
CA LYS A 255 41.94 0.30 27.85
C LYS A 255 41.97 0.13 26.33
N ALA A 256 42.55 1.11 25.65
CA ALA A 256 42.76 1.08 24.21
C ALA A 256 43.45 -0.23 23.75
N PRO A 257 42.88 -0.96 22.77
CA PRO A 257 43.52 -2.13 22.17
C PRO A 257 44.67 -1.79 21.19
N TYR A 258 44.72 -0.56 20.66
CA TYR A 258 45.70 -0.09 19.66
C TYR A 258 45.62 -0.79 18.30
N GLY A 259 44.42 -1.17 17.87
CA GLY A 259 44.11 -1.65 16.53
C GLY A 259 43.64 -0.55 15.57
N ARG A 260 43.87 -0.75 14.26
CA ARG A 260 43.51 0.20 13.17
C ARG A 260 42.01 0.49 13.06
N PHE A 261 41.17 -0.38 13.61
CA PHE A 261 39.71 -0.29 13.52
C PHE A 261 39.07 -0.71 14.87
N ASP A 262 39.61 -0.17 15.96
CA ASP A 262 39.04 -0.32 17.30
C ASP A 262 37.81 0.58 17.43
N ILE A 263 36.68 0.02 17.89
CA ILE A 263 35.47 0.82 18.15
C ILE A 263 35.69 1.72 19.36
N LEU A 264 35.53 3.02 19.15
CA LEU A 264 35.64 4.04 20.19
C LEU A 264 34.44 3.93 21.14
N PRO A 265 34.63 3.93 22.48
CA PRO A 265 33.52 3.93 23.42
C PRO A 265 32.75 5.25 23.38
N LEU A 266 31.52 5.23 23.88
CA LEU A 266 30.67 6.41 24.00
C LEU A 266 31.01 7.18 25.28
N LEU A 267 31.27 8.49 25.16
CA LEU A 267 31.24 9.43 26.29
C LEU A 267 29.87 10.09 26.34
N LEU A 268 29.13 9.82 27.42
CA LEU A 268 27.77 10.30 27.61
C LEU A 268 27.69 11.20 28.83
N GLN A 269 27.26 12.44 28.60
CA GLN A 269 27.04 13.46 29.61
C GLN A 269 25.53 13.61 29.82
N ALA A 270 25.06 13.38 31.04
CA ALA A 270 23.66 13.53 31.42
C ALA A 270 23.49 14.59 32.51
N ASN A 271 22.50 15.47 32.33
CA ASN A 271 22.14 16.52 33.27
C ASN A 271 23.35 17.36 33.73
N GLY A 272 24.25 17.69 32.79
CA GLY A 272 25.43 18.52 33.01
C GLY A 272 26.51 17.97 33.93
N ASN A 273 26.53 16.66 34.18
CA ASN A 273 27.60 16.02 34.95
C ASN A 273 28.85 15.76 34.09
N ASP A 274 29.97 15.43 34.72
CA ASP A 274 31.14 14.91 33.99
C ASP A 274 30.74 13.64 33.22
N PRO A 275 31.19 13.47 31.96
CA PRO A 275 30.78 12.36 31.11
C PRO A 275 31.15 11.00 31.71
N GLU A 276 30.30 10.02 31.48
CA GLU A 276 30.54 8.61 31.80
C GLU A 276 30.90 7.83 30.51
N LEU A 277 31.84 6.89 30.63
CA LEU A 277 32.36 6.10 29.50
C LEU A 277 31.67 4.73 29.41
N PHE A 278 31.16 4.40 28.23
CA PHE A 278 30.46 3.15 27.95
C PHE A 278 31.00 2.45 26.69
N GLU A 279 31.43 1.21 26.83
CA GLU A 279 31.79 0.34 25.70
C GLU A 279 30.53 -0.21 25.02
N ILE A 280 30.43 -0.05 23.69
CA ILE A 280 29.31 -0.56 22.89
C ILE A 280 29.40 -2.10 22.85
N PRO A 281 28.31 -2.86 23.09
CA PRO A 281 28.33 -4.31 22.96
C PRO A 281 28.68 -4.72 21.52
N PRO A 282 29.70 -5.57 21.28
CA PRO A 282 30.12 -5.94 19.93
C PRO A 282 28.99 -6.52 19.07
N GLU A 283 28.00 -7.18 19.68
CA GLU A 283 26.82 -7.72 18.98
C GLU A 283 25.87 -6.66 18.38
N LEU A 284 26.05 -5.38 18.71
CA LEU A 284 25.31 -4.26 18.12
C LEU A 284 26.07 -3.60 16.96
N VAL A 285 27.37 -3.84 16.82
CA VAL A 285 28.21 -3.24 15.79
C VAL A 285 28.28 -4.17 14.58
N LEU A 286 27.54 -3.82 13.53
CA LEU A 286 27.65 -4.51 12.24
C LEU A 286 28.82 -3.92 11.45
N GLU A 287 29.95 -4.63 11.37
CA GLU A 287 31.08 -4.28 10.51
C GLU A 287 31.05 -5.06 9.19
N VAL A 288 31.36 -4.37 8.09
CA VAL A 288 31.46 -4.89 6.72
C VAL A 288 32.94 -4.98 6.33
N PRO A 289 33.52 -6.19 6.17
CA PRO A 289 34.88 -6.36 5.67
C PRO A 289 34.96 -5.97 4.18
N ILE A 290 35.86 -5.04 3.87
CA ILE A 290 36.01 -4.51 2.51
C ILE A 290 36.87 -5.47 1.66
N ARG A 291 36.30 -5.86 0.53
CA ARG A 291 36.84 -6.80 -0.45
C ARG A 291 36.50 -6.33 -1.86
N HIS A 292 37.28 -6.75 -2.85
CA HIS A 292 37.13 -6.28 -4.22
C HIS A 292 36.79 -7.44 -5.18
N PRO A 293 35.83 -7.31 -6.11
CA PRO A 293 35.39 -8.41 -6.97
C PRO A 293 36.45 -8.90 -7.97
N LYS A 294 37.44 -8.08 -8.32
CA LYS A 294 38.54 -8.44 -9.24
C LYS A 294 39.89 -8.66 -8.57
N PHE A 295 40.08 -8.11 -7.37
CA PHE A 295 41.39 -8.01 -6.72
C PHE A 295 41.34 -8.74 -5.38
N GLU A 296 41.67 -10.04 -5.40
CA GLU A 296 41.64 -10.84 -4.18
C GLU A 296 42.50 -10.27 -3.06
N TRP A 297 43.66 -9.68 -3.38
CA TRP A 297 44.58 -9.08 -2.41
C TRP A 297 43.98 -7.90 -1.63
N PHE A 298 42.83 -7.36 -2.05
CA PHE A 298 42.19 -6.23 -1.38
C PHE A 298 41.71 -6.62 0.03
N LYS A 299 41.36 -7.90 0.25
CA LYS A 299 41.05 -8.45 1.59
C LYS A 299 42.25 -8.38 2.54
N ASP A 300 43.47 -8.48 2.00
CA ASP A 300 44.72 -8.48 2.76
C ASP A 300 45.08 -7.06 3.28
N LEU A 301 44.39 -6.02 2.82
CA LEU A 301 44.50 -4.67 3.38
C LEU A 301 43.83 -4.55 4.77
N GLY A 302 43.02 -5.54 5.17
CA GLY A 302 42.35 -5.61 6.47
C GLY A 302 41.32 -4.49 6.70
N LEU A 303 40.81 -3.88 5.62
CA LEU A 303 39.86 -2.76 5.68
C LEU A 303 38.46 -3.25 6.08
N LYS A 304 37.76 -2.50 6.93
CA LYS A 304 36.37 -2.74 7.31
C LYS A 304 35.68 -1.43 7.69
N TRP A 305 34.36 -1.40 7.57
CA TRP A 305 33.56 -0.23 7.95
C TRP A 305 32.28 -0.60 8.67
N TYR A 306 31.81 0.22 9.62
CA TYR A 306 30.58 -0.01 10.36
C TYR A 306 29.35 0.41 9.53
N GLY A 307 28.31 -0.42 9.54
CA GLY A 307 27.16 -0.29 8.63
C GLY A 307 26.18 0.85 8.94
N LEU A 308 26.16 1.40 10.17
CA LEU A 308 25.20 2.43 10.59
C LEU A 308 25.86 3.82 10.74
N PRO A 309 25.49 4.83 9.91
CA PRO A 309 26.09 6.17 9.92
C PRO A 309 25.48 7.16 10.94
N ALA A 310 25.03 6.68 12.10
CA ALA A 310 24.20 7.49 13.01
C ALA A 310 24.95 8.71 13.60
N VAL A 311 24.51 9.93 13.26
CA VAL A 311 25.18 11.19 13.64
C VAL A 311 24.70 11.69 15.01
N SER A 312 25.63 12.17 15.84
CA SER A 312 25.35 12.51 17.24
C SER A 312 25.92 13.82 17.79
N ASN A 313 26.74 14.57 17.02
CA ASN A 313 27.29 15.88 17.45
C ASN A 313 26.54 17.11 16.95
N MET A 314 25.40 16.95 16.27
CA MET A 314 24.57 18.09 15.87
C MET A 314 23.55 18.40 16.97
N LEU A 315 23.38 19.68 17.28
CA LEU A 315 22.23 20.15 18.02
C LEU A 315 21.00 19.96 17.15
N LEU A 316 20.13 19.07 17.64
CA LEU A 316 18.69 19.17 17.53
C LEU A 316 18.25 20.66 17.42
N GLU A 317 17.73 21.15 16.27
CA GLU A 317 16.95 22.42 16.20
C GLU A 317 15.59 22.36 15.44
N ILE A 318 14.76 21.31 15.64
CA ILE A 318 13.47 21.66 16.31
C ILE A 318 13.75 21.98 17.75
N GLY A 319 14.31 21.05 18.53
CA GLY A 319 15.18 19.85 18.24
C GLY A 319 15.00 18.57 17.33
N GLY A 320 15.84 18.27 16.28
CA GLY A 320 15.84 17.02 15.38
C GLY A 320 17.23 16.51 14.77
N LEU A 321 17.36 15.29 14.13
CA LEU A 321 18.41 14.67 13.18
C LEU A 321 18.59 13.08 13.14
N ASP A 322 18.70 12.41 11.95
CA ASP A 322 19.66 11.27 11.59
C ASP A 322 19.72 10.93 10.04
N GLY A 323 20.66 10.08 9.52
CA GLY A 323 20.95 9.90 8.06
C GLY A 323 21.39 8.50 7.49
N TRP A 324 21.89 8.46 6.24
CA TRP A 324 22.29 7.24 5.45
C TRP A 324 23.69 7.38 4.79
N TYR A 325 24.33 6.25 4.43
CA TYR A 325 25.63 6.22 3.71
C TYR A 325 25.50 6.34 2.18
N MET A 326 26.30 7.23 1.60
CA MET A 326 26.65 7.24 0.18
C MET A 326 28.05 6.61 0.00
N GLY A 327 28.23 5.76 -1.00
CA GLY A 327 29.49 5.00 -1.20
C GLY A 327 30.76 5.85 -1.25
N THR A 328 30.68 7.06 -1.81
CA THR A 328 31.82 7.98 -1.93
C THR A 328 32.19 8.70 -0.62
N GLU A 329 31.33 8.73 0.39
CA GLU A 329 31.75 9.23 1.72
C GLU A 329 32.79 8.27 2.32
N ILE A 330 32.49 6.96 2.32
CA ILE A 330 33.43 5.92 2.81
C ILE A 330 34.61 5.78 1.85
N GLY A 331 34.32 5.54 0.56
CA GLY A 331 35.31 5.18 -0.45
C GLY A 331 36.27 6.30 -0.83
N VAL A 332 35.84 7.56 -0.76
CA VAL A 332 36.65 8.73 -1.16
C VAL A 332 37.03 9.56 0.05
N ARG A 333 36.07 10.13 0.77
CA ARG A 333 36.35 11.09 1.86
C ARG A 333 37.01 10.43 3.08
N ASP A 334 36.55 9.26 3.51
CA ASP A 334 37.19 8.55 4.62
C ASP A 334 38.47 7.81 4.16
N TYR A 335 38.41 6.99 3.10
CA TYR A 335 39.55 6.15 2.71
C TYR A 335 40.64 6.84 1.89
N CYS A 336 40.29 7.76 0.97
CA CYS A 336 41.25 8.34 0.02
C CYS A 336 41.84 9.68 0.46
N ASP A 337 41.12 10.51 1.22
CA ASP A 337 41.61 11.85 1.58
C ASP A 337 42.92 11.79 2.39
N ASN A 338 43.86 12.67 2.03
CA ASN A 338 45.19 12.76 2.66
C ASN A 338 45.12 13.06 4.17
N SER A 339 44.04 13.70 4.63
CA SER A 339 43.78 14.03 6.04
C SER A 339 43.03 12.92 6.81
N ARG A 340 42.76 11.78 6.18
CA ARG A 340 42.05 10.63 6.75
C ARG A 340 42.91 9.36 6.61
N TYR A 341 42.38 8.26 6.07
CA TYR A 341 43.11 6.99 6.02
C TYR A 341 44.16 6.91 4.88
N ASN A 342 44.09 7.79 3.88
CA ASN A 342 45.04 7.95 2.78
C ASN A 342 45.57 6.62 2.16
N ILE A 343 44.66 5.72 1.77
CA ILE A 343 45.06 4.38 1.25
C ILE A 343 45.42 4.38 -0.25
N LEU A 344 45.23 5.50 -0.95
CA LEU A 344 45.39 5.63 -2.41
C LEU A 344 46.69 5.04 -2.94
N GLU A 345 47.82 5.41 -2.34
CA GLU A 345 49.13 4.92 -2.77
C GLU A 345 49.31 3.41 -2.57
N GLN A 346 48.74 2.86 -1.50
CA GLN A 346 48.88 1.43 -1.17
C GLN A 346 48.13 0.58 -2.20
N VAL A 347 46.94 1.02 -2.59
CA VAL A 347 46.11 0.43 -3.64
C VAL A 347 46.80 0.56 -5.00
N ALA A 348 47.29 1.75 -5.36
CA ALA A 348 47.98 1.97 -6.63
C ALA A 348 49.25 1.10 -6.80
N LYS A 349 50.04 0.92 -5.74
CA LYS A 349 51.21 0.02 -5.71
C LYS A 349 50.79 -1.44 -5.92
N LYS A 350 49.72 -1.91 -5.26
CA LYS A 350 49.17 -3.27 -5.41
C LYS A 350 48.52 -3.52 -6.78
N MET A 351 47.99 -2.47 -7.42
CA MET A 351 47.49 -2.49 -8.80
C MET A 351 48.59 -2.35 -9.87
N ASN A 352 49.86 -2.15 -9.47
CA ASN A 352 51.00 -1.94 -10.36
C ASN A 352 50.83 -0.73 -11.33
N LEU A 353 50.26 0.37 -10.84
CA LEU A 353 50.04 1.59 -11.63
C LEU A 353 51.31 2.44 -11.72
N ASP A 354 51.52 3.14 -12.85
CA ASP A 354 52.67 4.05 -13.00
C ASP A 354 52.46 5.34 -12.21
N MET A 355 52.91 5.36 -10.95
CA MET A 355 52.79 6.50 -10.06
C MET A 355 53.78 7.65 -10.37
N ARG A 356 54.72 7.48 -11.31
CA ARG A 356 55.80 8.45 -11.58
C ARG A 356 55.33 9.72 -12.30
N LYS A 357 54.16 9.68 -12.94
CA LYS A 357 53.56 10.78 -13.69
C LYS A 357 52.10 10.93 -13.27
N THR A 358 51.62 12.16 -13.13
CA THR A 358 50.19 12.42 -12.89
C THR A 358 49.33 12.06 -14.10
N SER A 359 49.88 12.15 -15.31
CA SER A 359 49.20 11.83 -16.58
C SER A 359 48.85 10.36 -16.78
N SER A 360 49.25 9.45 -15.87
CA SER A 360 48.81 8.05 -15.90
C SER A 360 47.41 7.85 -15.29
N LEU A 361 46.85 8.88 -14.65
CA LEU A 361 45.57 8.84 -13.93
C LEU A 361 45.53 7.76 -12.82
N TRP A 362 46.69 7.45 -12.23
CA TRP A 362 46.81 6.39 -11.22
C TRP A 362 45.95 6.64 -9.98
N LYS A 363 45.77 7.92 -9.61
CA LYS A 363 44.92 8.32 -8.47
C LYS A 363 43.46 8.02 -8.76
N ASP A 364 42.99 8.42 -9.93
CA ASP A 364 41.61 8.24 -10.40
C ASP A 364 41.27 6.75 -10.51
N GLN A 365 42.16 5.95 -11.10
CA GLN A 365 42.00 4.50 -11.21
C GLN A 365 41.94 3.81 -9.84
N ALA A 366 42.85 4.15 -8.91
CA ALA A 366 42.83 3.59 -7.56
C ALA A 366 41.58 4.01 -6.78
N LEU A 367 41.15 5.26 -6.90
CA LEU A 367 39.95 5.82 -6.26
C LEU A 367 38.68 5.08 -6.73
N VAL A 368 38.53 4.85 -8.03
CA VAL A 368 37.39 4.12 -8.60
C VAL A 368 37.33 2.69 -8.05
N GLU A 369 38.44 1.93 -8.07
CA GLU A 369 38.44 0.54 -7.60
C GLU A 369 38.26 0.44 -6.06
N ILE A 370 38.68 1.45 -5.27
CA ILE A 370 38.33 1.56 -3.83
C ILE A 370 36.81 1.73 -3.65
N ASN A 371 36.18 2.63 -4.41
CA ASN A 371 34.74 2.83 -4.33
C ASN A 371 33.94 1.60 -4.81
N ILE A 372 34.45 0.87 -5.82
CA ILE A 372 33.90 -0.44 -6.23
C ILE A 372 34.00 -1.45 -5.09
N ALA A 373 35.14 -1.52 -4.37
CA ALA A 373 35.30 -2.42 -3.23
C ALA A 373 34.25 -2.15 -2.13
N VAL A 374 34.01 -0.88 -1.80
CA VAL A 374 33.00 -0.48 -0.80
C VAL A 374 31.60 -0.92 -1.23
N LEU A 375 31.15 -0.53 -2.43
CA LEU A 375 29.81 -0.87 -2.92
C LEU A 375 29.61 -2.38 -3.01
N TYR A 376 30.58 -3.12 -3.57
CA TYR A 376 30.53 -4.57 -3.68
C TYR A 376 30.44 -5.26 -2.31
N SER A 377 31.20 -4.80 -1.33
CA SER A 377 31.24 -5.41 0.01
C SER A 377 29.93 -5.25 0.75
N PHE A 378 29.39 -4.02 0.78
CA PHE A 378 28.10 -3.73 1.41
C PHE A 378 26.95 -4.49 0.75
N GLN A 379 26.90 -4.52 -0.59
CA GLN A 379 25.90 -5.31 -1.33
C GLN A 379 26.02 -6.81 -1.05
N SER A 380 27.24 -7.35 -1.04
CA SER A 380 27.50 -8.77 -0.78
C SER A 380 27.13 -9.20 0.64
N ASP A 381 27.36 -8.33 1.63
CA ASP A 381 26.96 -8.55 3.04
C ASP A 381 25.52 -8.10 3.34
N LYS A 382 24.76 -7.71 2.32
CA LYS A 382 23.34 -7.30 2.40
C LYS A 382 23.12 -6.10 3.33
N VAL A 383 24.11 -5.22 3.43
CA VAL A 383 24.05 -3.94 4.15
C VAL A 383 23.68 -2.82 3.17
N THR A 384 22.72 -1.99 3.55
CA THR A 384 22.18 -0.97 2.65
C THR A 384 23.18 0.15 2.42
N ILE A 385 23.49 0.40 1.15
CA ILE A 385 24.33 1.50 0.68
C ILE A 385 23.73 2.02 -0.63
N VAL A 386 23.95 3.29 -0.95
CA VAL A 386 23.56 3.88 -2.23
C VAL A 386 24.80 4.42 -2.95
N ASP A 387 24.84 4.26 -4.28
CA ASP A 387 25.84 4.91 -5.12
C ASP A 387 25.51 6.41 -5.32
N HIS A 388 26.49 7.17 -5.75
CA HIS A 388 26.40 8.63 -5.87
C HIS A 388 25.55 9.10 -7.08
N HIS A 389 25.40 8.31 -8.14
CA HIS A 389 24.50 8.65 -9.25
C HIS A 389 23.04 8.49 -8.82
N SER A 390 22.67 7.32 -8.26
CA SER A 390 21.32 7.08 -7.73
C SER A 390 20.95 8.08 -6.63
N ALA A 391 21.88 8.43 -5.76
CA ALA A 391 21.66 9.43 -4.71
C ALA A 391 21.39 10.83 -5.27
N THR A 392 22.15 11.26 -6.28
CA THR A 392 22.02 12.60 -6.87
C THR A 392 20.78 12.73 -7.76
N GLU A 393 20.38 11.69 -8.51
CA GLU A 393 19.06 11.66 -9.15
C GLU A 393 17.91 11.75 -8.15
N SER A 394 18.02 11.04 -7.03
CA SER A 394 17.03 11.08 -5.95
C SER A 394 16.95 12.46 -5.31
N PHE A 395 18.08 13.15 -5.20
CA PHE A 395 18.16 14.53 -4.75
C PHE A 395 17.49 15.52 -5.72
N ILE A 396 17.68 15.40 -7.03
CA ILE A 396 16.99 16.24 -8.02
C ILE A 396 15.47 16.06 -7.91
N LYS A 397 14.98 14.81 -7.80
CA LYS A 397 13.56 14.52 -7.56
C LYS A 397 13.07 15.14 -6.24
N HIS A 398 13.88 15.18 -5.19
CA HIS A 398 13.55 15.89 -3.96
C HIS A 398 13.51 17.41 -4.17
N MET A 399 14.50 17.99 -4.86
CA MET A 399 14.59 19.40 -5.19
C MET A 399 13.37 19.89 -5.98
N GLU A 400 13.02 19.22 -7.08
CA GLU A 400 11.80 19.50 -7.87
C GLU A 400 10.52 19.51 -7.01
N ASN A 401 10.39 18.54 -6.10
CA ASN A 401 9.27 18.48 -5.17
C ASN A 401 9.26 19.66 -4.19
N GLU A 402 10.42 20.07 -3.65
CA GLU A 402 10.50 21.23 -2.75
C GLU A 402 10.23 22.56 -3.48
N TYR A 403 10.71 22.74 -4.72
CA TYR A 403 10.32 23.89 -5.56
C TYR A 403 8.82 23.92 -5.82
N ARG A 404 8.21 22.78 -6.16
CA ARG A 404 6.76 22.67 -6.38
C ARG A 404 5.92 22.92 -5.12
N CYS A 405 6.37 22.45 -3.96
CA CYS A 405 5.57 22.48 -2.72
C CYS A 405 5.85 23.68 -1.80
N ARG A 406 7.05 24.26 -1.84
CA ARG A 406 7.50 25.34 -0.93
C ARG A 406 8.13 26.53 -1.65
N GLY A 407 8.34 26.44 -2.97
CA GLY A 407 8.98 27.50 -3.74
C GLY A 407 10.50 27.59 -3.58
N GLY A 408 11.17 26.58 -3.01
CA GLY A 408 12.63 26.58 -2.87
C GLY A 408 13.19 25.34 -2.21
N CYS A 409 14.50 25.09 -2.37
CA CYS A 409 15.19 23.96 -1.77
C CYS A 409 16.60 24.37 -1.27
N PRO A 410 16.86 24.40 0.05
CA PRO A 410 18.17 24.74 0.56
C PRO A 410 19.18 23.63 0.25
N ALA A 411 20.31 23.99 -0.35
CA ALA A 411 21.30 23.01 -0.79
C ALA A 411 22.72 23.60 -0.82
N ASP A 412 23.66 22.87 -0.22
CA ASP A 412 25.07 23.22 -0.25
C ASP A 412 25.76 22.45 -1.39
N TRP A 413 25.97 23.12 -2.54
CA TRP A 413 26.51 22.50 -3.76
C TRP A 413 27.81 21.73 -3.51
N VAL A 414 28.72 22.28 -2.70
CA VAL A 414 30.02 21.67 -2.34
C VAL A 414 29.86 20.34 -1.59
N TRP A 415 28.74 20.14 -0.91
CA TRP A 415 28.45 18.90 -0.19
C TRP A 415 27.52 17.95 -0.94
N ILE A 416 26.58 18.48 -1.73
CA ILE A 416 25.61 17.69 -2.50
C ILE A 416 26.24 17.07 -3.76
N VAL A 417 27.18 17.77 -4.40
CA VAL A 417 27.95 17.21 -5.52
C VAL A 417 28.97 16.20 -4.99
N PRO A 418 28.97 14.96 -5.52
CA PRO A 418 29.89 13.93 -5.04
C PRO A 418 31.34 14.23 -5.49
N PRO A 419 32.34 13.89 -4.66
CA PRO A 419 33.75 14.17 -4.95
C PRO A 419 34.33 13.30 -6.09
N MET A 420 33.65 12.21 -6.46
CA MET A 420 33.98 11.37 -7.61
C MET A 420 32.91 11.57 -8.69
N SER A 421 33.33 11.66 -9.94
CA SER A 421 32.45 11.74 -11.12
C SER A 421 31.43 12.89 -11.08
N GLY A 422 31.67 13.94 -10.28
CA GLY A 422 30.69 15.02 -10.03
C GLY A 422 30.13 15.62 -11.32
N SER A 423 30.97 15.95 -12.30
CA SER A 423 30.57 16.58 -13.57
C SER A 423 29.68 15.73 -14.49
N ILE A 424 29.44 14.46 -14.17
CA ILE A 424 28.49 13.59 -14.88
C ILE A 424 27.32 13.17 -13.99
N THR A 425 27.03 13.96 -12.95
CA THR A 425 25.85 13.83 -12.10
C THR A 425 24.91 15.03 -12.31
N PRO A 426 23.58 14.84 -12.26
CA PRO A 426 22.63 15.91 -12.61
C PRO A 426 22.62 17.07 -11.61
N VAL A 427 23.27 16.92 -10.45
CA VAL A 427 23.46 17.98 -9.45
C VAL A 427 24.58 18.96 -9.79
N PHE A 428 25.55 18.59 -10.62
CA PHE A 428 26.71 19.44 -10.88
C PHE A 428 26.34 20.68 -11.72
N HIS A 429 25.53 20.47 -12.76
CA HIS A 429 25.05 21.55 -13.63
C HIS A 429 23.84 22.31 -13.06
N GLN A 430 23.34 21.92 -11.89
CA GLN A 430 22.23 22.58 -11.21
C GLN A 430 22.75 23.69 -10.29
N GLU A 431 22.37 24.95 -10.55
CA GLU A 431 22.59 26.02 -9.58
C GLU A 431 21.78 25.77 -8.30
N MET A 432 22.40 26.02 -7.14
CA MET A 432 21.83 25.75 -5.82
C MET A 432 22.04 26.94 -4.90
N LEU A 433 21.07 27.21 -4.02
CA LEU A 433 21.17 28.26 -3.01
C LEU A 433 21.40 27.62 -1.63
N ASN A 434 22.52 27.99 -1.00
CA ASN A 434 22.83 27.59 0.36
C ASN A 434 22.27 28.62 1.35
N TYR A 435 21.12 28.30 1.95
CA TYR A 435 20.47 29.10 2.97
C TYR A 435 19.86 28.20 4.05
N ARG A 436 19.56 28.77 5.22
CA ARG A 436 19.11 28.04 6.40
C ARG A 436 17.62 28.25 6.65
N LEU A 437 16.92 27.19 7.05
CA LEU A 437 15.51 27.22 7.44
C LEU A 437 15.32 26.51 8.78
N THR A 438 14.48 27.07 9.65
CA THR A 438 14.02 26.42 10.88
C THR A 438 12.75 25.59 10.62
N PRO A 439 12.58 24.44 11.29
CA PRO A 439 13.54 23.79 12.19
C PRO A 439 14.77 23.26 11.42
N SER A 440 15.94 23.18 12.06
CA SER A 440 17.24 22.85 11.46
C SER A 440 18.05 21.83 12.29
N PHE A 441 19.26 21.52 11.82
CA PHE A 441 20.31 20.86 12.60
C PHE A 441 21.53 21.77 12.63
N GLU A 442 22.09 21.98 13.82
CA GLU A 442 23.20 22.92 14.00
C GLU A 442 24.46 22.19 14.47
N TYR A 443 25.62 22.51 13.91
CA TYR A 443 26.88 21.96 14.44
C TYR A 443 27.18 22.63 15.79
N GLN A 444 27.69 21.85 16.74
CA GLN A 444 28.16 22.34 18.04
C GLN A 444 29.69 22.32 18.10
N PRO A 445 30.33 23.19 18.90
CA PRO A 445 31.72 23.03 19.29
C PRO A 445 31.89 21.69 20.02
N ASP A 446 33.05 21.05 19.83
CA ASP A 446 33.31 19.78 20.48
C ASP A 446 33.20 19.90 22.02
N PRO A 447 32.49 18.99 22.71
CA PRO A 447 32.11 19.24 24.11
C PRO A 447 33.28 19.46 25.06
N TRP A 448 34.43 18.81 24.84
CA TRP A 448 35.64 18.97 25.65
C TRP A 448 36.24 20.38 25.60
N ASN A 449 36.01 21.15 24.54
CA ASN A 449 36.41 22.55 24.43
C ASN A 449 35.52 23.50 25.27
N THR A 450 34.39 23.02 25.79
CA THR A 450 33.39 23.82 26.53
C THR A 450 33.03 23.26 27.91
N HIS A 451 33.44 22.04 28.24
CA HIS A 451 33.08 21.37 29.50
C HIS A 451 33.98 21.78 30.66
N ILE A 452 33.36 22.20 31.77
CA ILE A 452 34.06 22.49 33.02
C ILE A 452 34.00 21.25 33.92
N TRP A 453 35.15 20.58 34.08
CA TRP A 453 35.27 19.38 34.91
C TRP A 453 34.96 19.67 36.38
N LYS A 454 34.07 18.87 36.99
CA LYS A 454 33.68 19.01 38.41
C LYS A 454 34.69 18.39 39.39
N GLY A 455 35.86 17.98 38.89
CA GLY A 455 36.93 17.34 39.64
C GLY A 455 37.90 18.31 40.33
N VAL A 456 38.70 17.78 41.25
CA VAL A 456 39.78 18.54 41.90
C VAL A 456 40.77 19.05 40.84
N ASN A 457 41.08 20.35 40.88
CA ASN A 457 41.97 21.07 39.96
C ASN A 457 41.57 21.05 38.47
N GLY A 458 40.29 20.84 38.13
CA GLY A 458 39.81 20.93 36.74
C GLY A 458 40.30 19.80 35.81
N THR A 459 41.00 18.80 36.36
CA THR A 459 41.42 17.60 35.62
C THR A 459 40.33 16.52 35.62
N PRO A 460 40.20 15.72 34.54
CA PRO A 460 39.24 14.63 34.48
C PRO A 460 39.42 13.63 35.63
N THR A 461 38.38 13.43 36.43
CA THR A 461 38.42 12.46 37.54
C THR A 461 38.35 11.03 37.01
N LYS A 462 39.32 10.19 37.39
CA LYS A 462 39.38 8.76 37.02
C LYS A 462 38.22 7.96 37.65
N LYS A 463 37.02 8.06 37.07
CA LYS A 463 35.92 7.11 37.32
C LYS A 463 36.21 5.81 36.58
N ARG A 464 35.97 4.66 37.21
CA ARG A 464 36.21 3.34 36.58
C ARG A 464 35.18 3.10 35.49
N ALA A 465 35.63 2.82 34.26
CA ALA A 465 34.79 2.33 33.18
C ALA A 465 33.90 1.14 33.64
N ILE A 466 32.61 1.20 33.32
CA ILE A 466 31.60 0.30 33.89
C ILE A 466 31.54 -0.99 33.06
N GLY A 467 32.26 -2.01 33.54
CA GLY A 467 32.50 -3.24 32.80
C GLY A 467 31.25 -3.99 32.32
N PHE A 468 31.27 -4.32 31.02
CA PHE A 468 30.40 -5.19 30.22
C PHE A 468 29.44 -6.14 30.99
N LYS A 469 29.92 -6.91 31.98
CA LYS A 469 29.12 -7.92 32.72
C LYS A 469 27.88 -7.40 33.44
N LYS A 470 27.84 -6.15 33.91
CA LYS A 470 26.63 -5.57 34.55
C LYS A 470 25.66 -5.01 33.52
N LEU A 471 26.17 -4.28 32.54
CA LEU A 471 25.39 -3.58 31.53
C LEU A 471 24.78 -4.56 30.51
N ALA A 472 25.55 -5.56 30.06
CA ALA A 472 25.04 -6.64 29.23
C ALA A 472 23.93 -7.43 29.92
N LYS A 473 23.91 -7.57 31.25
CA LYS A 473 22.77 -8.19 31.94
C LYS A 473 21.49 -7.35 31.85
N ALA A 474 21.57 -6.02 31.96
CA ALA A 474 20.42 -5.13 31.85
C ALA A 474 19.91 -5.01 30.41
N VAL A 475 20.79 -4.71 29.44
CA VAL A 475 20.44 -4.61 28.02
C VAL A 475 19.94 -5.95 27.49
N LYS A 476 20.60 -7.08 27.82
CA LYS A 476 20.13 -8.43 27.45
C LYS A 476 18.90 -8.86 28.23
N PHE A 477 18.53 -8.24 29.34
CA PHE A 477 17.23 -8.47 30.01
C PHE A 477 16.12 -7.71 29.29
N SER A 478 16.26 -6.40 29.05
CA SER A 478 15.26 -5.58 28.35
C SER A 478 15.09 -5.96 26.87
N ALA A 479 16.19 -6.20 26.16
CA ALA A 479 16.16 -6.65 24.76
C ALA A 479 15.68 -8.10 24.61
N LYS A 480 15.84 -8.94 25.64
CA LYS A 480 15.20 -10.26 25.72
C LYS A 480 13.74 -10.13 26.12
N LEU A 481 13.34 -9.18 26.97
CA LEU A 481 11.95 -8.94 27.33
C LEU A 481 11.13 -8.42 26.15
N MET A 482 11.59 -7.40 25.43
CA MET A 482 10.90 -6.92 24.21
C MET A 482 11.09 -7.86 23.01
N GLY A 483 12.28 -8.43 22.83
CA GLY A 483 12.54 -9.44 21.81
C GLY A 483 11.68 -10.69 22.00
N GLN A 484 11.49 -11.14 23.24
CA GLN A 484 10.52 -12.18 23.57
C GLN A 484 9.08 -11.65 23.53
N ALA A 485 8.77 -10.41 23.91
CA ALA A 485 7.39 -9.92 23.84
C ALA A 485 6.86 -9.85 22.40
N MET A 486 7.72 -9.58 21.41
CA MET A 486 7.36 -9.63 20.00
C MET A 486 7.53 -11.02 19.39
N ALA A 487 8.62 -11.75 19.66
CA ALA A 487 8.80 -13.11 19.15
C ALA A 487 7.98 -14.21 19.87
N LYS A 488 7.32 -13.90 21.00
CA LYS A 488 6.28 -14.74 21.63
C LYS A 488 4.88 -14.44 21.11
N ARG A 489 4.65 -13.33 20.37
CA ARG A 489 3.36 -13.16 19.68
C ARG A 489 3.32 -14.17 18.56
N VAL A 490 2.36 -15.08 18.64
CA VAL A 490 2.11 -16.08 17.61
C VAL A 490 1.76 -15.33 16.32
N LYS A 491 2.31 -15.77 15.18
CA LYS A 491 1.96 -15.20 13.87
C LYS A 491 0.56 -15.67 13.51
N ALA A 492 -0.24 -14.76 12.96
CA ALA A 492 -1.58 -15.05 12.47
C ALA A 492 -1.70 -14.60 11.01
N THR A 493 -1.61 -15.54 10.09
CA THR A 493 -1.69 -15.29 8.65
C THR A 493 -3.13 -15.43 8.19
N ILE A 494 -3.72 -14.34 7.71
CA ILE A 494 -5.12 -14.28 7.28
C ILE A 494 -5.18 -14.29 5.75
N LEU A 495 -5.72 -15.37 5.19
CA LEU A 495 -5.87 -15.55 3.75
C LEU A 495 -7.32 -15.26 3.33
N TYR A 496 -7.50 -14.61 2.18
CA TYR A 496 -8.84 -14.40 1.61
C TYR A 496 -8.92 -14.73 0.12
N ALA A 497 -10.12 -15.15 -0.30
CA ALA A 497 -10.50 -15.20 -1.70
C ALA A 497 -11.91 -14.60 -1.88
N THR A 498 -12.11 -13.84 -2.96
CA THR A 498 -13.29 -12.99 -3.15
C THR A 498 -13.49 -12.60 -4.61
N GLU A 499 -14.73 -12.64 -5.09
CA GLU A 499 -15.11 -12.08 -6.41
C GLU A 499 -15.60 -10.62 -6.31
N THR A 500 -16.29 -10.28 -5.22
CA THR A 500 -16.98 -8.98 -5.05
C THR A 500 -16.41 -8.10 -3.93
N GLY A 501 -15.30 -8.52 -3.31
CA GLY A 501 -14.59 -7.77 -2.27
C GLY A 501 -15.06 -7.97 -0.83
N LYS A 502 -16.24 -8.57 -0.60
CA LYS A 502 -16.78 -8.77 0.77
C LYS A 502 -15.81 -9.53 1.69
N SER A 503 -15.25 -10.65 1.22
CA SER A 503 -14.32 -11.48 1.99
C SER A 503 -13.03 -10.72 2.34
N GLN A 504 -12.54 -9.88 1.43
CA GLN A 504 -11.36 -9.01 1.66
C GLN A 504 -11.65 -7.98 2.76
N VAL A 505 -12.84 -7.37 2.77
CA VAL A 505 -13.24 -6.42 3.84
C VAL A 505 -13.27 -7.14 5.20
N TYR A 506 -13.90 -8.30 5.27
CA TYR A 506 -13.95 -9.10 6.50
C TYR A 506 -12.56 -9.57 6.95
N ALA A 507 -11.68 -9.98 6.03
CA ALA A 507 -10.30 -10.35 6.33
C ALA A 507 -9.46 -9.17 6.89
N LYS A 508 -9.64 -7.96 6.33
CA LYS A 508 -9.00 -6.73 6.85
C LYS A 508 -9.52 -6.39 8.25
N THR A 509 -10.82 -6.46 8.49
CA THR A 509 -11.43 -6.29 9.83
C THR A 509 -10.91 -7.33 10.82
N LEU A 510 -10.78 -8.59 10.41
CA LEU A 510 -10.21 -9.66 11.23
C LEU A 510 -8.74 -9.40 11.56
N CYS A 511 -7.96 -8.84 10.63
CA CYS A 511 -6.56 -8.45 10.84
C CYS A 511 -6.42 -7.39 11.93
N GLU A 512 -7.24 -6.33 11.91
CA GLU A 512 -7.23 -5.31 12.97
C GLU A 512 -7.62 -5.91 14.34
N ILE A 513 -8.60 -6.82 14.39
CA ILE A 513 -8.96 -7.55 15.62
C ILE A 513 -7.76 -8.37 16.13
N PHE A 514 -7.09 -9.12 15.26
CA PHE A 514 -6.01 -10.02 15.66
C PHE A 514 -4.70 -9.30 16.02
N LYS A 515 -4.40 -8.14 15.44
CA LYS A 515 -3.23 -7.29 15.79
C LYS A 515 -3.17 -6.92 17.28
N HIS A 516 -4.30 -6.92 17.99
CA HIS A 516 -4.32 -6.67 19.43
C HIS A 516 -3.52 -7.71 20.25
N ALA A 517 -3.48 -8.98 19.81
CA ALA A 517 -2.81 -10.08 20.54
C ALA A 517 -1.72 -10.83 19.73
N PHE A 518 -1.79 -10.79 18.40
CA PHE A 518 -0.98 -11.59 17.47
C PHE A 518 -0.13 -10.70 16.55
N ASP A 519 0.90 -11.27 15.89
CA ASP A 519 1.52 -10.64 14.72
C ASP A 519 0.67 -11.01 13.49
N ALA A 520 -0.37 -10.22 13.24
CA ALA A 520 -1.41 -10.54 12.26
C ALA A 520 -1.16 -9.85 10.91
N LYS A 521 -1.32 -10.61 9.83
CA LYS A 521 -1.20 -10.14 8.43
C LYS A 521 -2.38 -10.61 7.60
N VAL A 522 -2.69 -9.89 6.52
CA VAL A 522 -3.76 -10.25 5.58
C VAL A 522 -3.22 -10.24 4.15
N MET A 523 -3.51 -11.30 3.39
CA MET A 523 -3.04 -11.51 2.01
C MET A 523 -4.11 -12.19 1.16
N SER A 524 -4.05 -11.99 -0.15
CA SER A 524 -4.89 -12.73 -1.11
C SER A 524 -4.35 -14.15 -1.30
N MET A 525 -5.21 -15.12 -1.61
CA MET A 525 -4.79 -16.53 -1.79
C MET A 525 -3.87 -16.76 -3.00
N ASP A 526 -3.99 -15.96 -4.06
CA ASP A 526 -3.13 -15.97 -5.25
C ASP A 526 -1.78 -15.25 -5.05
N GLU A 527 -1.69 -14.36 -4.04
CA GLU A 527 -0.44 -13.73 -3.60
C GLU A 527 0.35 -14.60 -2.58
N TYR A 528 -0.26 -15.68 -2.08
CA TYR A 528 0.32 -16.53 -1.04
C TYR A 528 1.05 -17.74 -1.61
N ASP A 529 2.34 -17.85 -1.30
CA ASP A 529 3.11 -19.06 -1.59
C ASP A 529 2.77 -20.18 -0.60
N ILE A 530 2.16 -21.25 -1.11
CA ILE A 530 1.70 -22.42 -0.34
C ILE A 530 2.84 -23.15 0.37
N VAL A 531 4.10 -23.01 -0.08
CA VAL A 531 5.29 -23.60 0.57
C VAL A 531 5.48 -23.04 2.00
N HIS A 532 5.00 -21.83 2.28
CA HIS A 532 5.05 -21.28 3.64
C HIS A 532 4.09 -21.96 4.62
N LEU A 533 3.10 -22.72 4.15
CA LEU A 533 2.03 -23.28 4.99
C LEU A 533 2.55 -24.27 6.06
N GLU A 534 3.62 -25.02 5.76
CA GLU A 534 4.31 -25.88 6.74
C GLU A 534 4.89 -25.09 7.93
N HIS A 535 5.24 -23.83 7.69
CA HIS A 535 5.95 -22.95 8.62
C HIS A 535 5.02 -21.96 9.35
N GLU A 536 3.72 -21.97 9.05
CA GLU A 536 2.73 -21.11 9.68
C GLU A 536 2.30 -21.64 11.05
N THR A 537 2.14 -20.74 12.02
CA THR A 537 1.66 -21.10 13.37
C THR A 537 0.15 -20.99 13.50
N MET A 538 -0.48 -20.09 12.73
CA MET A 538 -1.92 -19.90 12.72
C MET A 538 -2.37 -19.33 11.38
N VAL A 539 -3.32 -20.00 10.73
CA VAL A 539 -3.92 -19.60 9.45
C VAL A 539 -5.41 -19.38 9.62
N LEU A 540 -5.90 -18.17 9.33
CA LEU A 540 -7.33 -17.86 9.32
C LEU A 540 -7.77 -17.62 7.89
N VAL A 541 -8.84 -18.27 7.45
CA VAL A 541 -9.33 -18.16 6.07
C VAL A 541 -10.67 -17.45 6.05
N VAL A 542 -10.81 -16.43 5.21
CA VAL A 542 -12.09 -15.74 4.96
C VAL A 542 -12.37 -15.74 3.46
N THR A 543 -13.23 -16.64 3.01
CA THR A 543 -13.47 -16.84 1.56
C THR A 543 -14.95 -16.85 1.19
N SER A 544 -15.26 -16.36 -0.01
CA SER A 544 -16.56 -16.60 -0.64
C SER A 544 -16.56 -17.90 -1.44
N THR A 545 -17.73 -18.36 -1.85
CA THR A 545 -17.93 -19.38 -2.89
C THR A 545 -18.61 -18.75 -4.11
N PHE A 546 -18.31 -19.21 -5.32
CA PHE A 546 -18.88 -18.69 -6.56
C PHE A 546 -19.34 -19.83 -7.50
N GLY A 547 -19.78 -19.50 -8.72
CA GLY A 547 -20.20 -20.50 -9.72
C GLY A 547 -21.28 -21.45 -9.19
N ASN A 548 -21.06 -22.76 -9.32
CA ASN A 548 -21.88 -23.79 -8.66
C ASN A 548 -21.12 -24.49 -7.51
N GLY A 549 -20.54 -23.71 -6.61
CA GLY A 549 -19.75 -24.24 -5.48
C GLY A 549 -18.23 -24.07 -5.65
N ASP A 550 -17.83 -23.42 -6.74
CA ASP A 550 -16.45 -23.19 -7.16
C ASP A 550 -15.70 -22.18 -6.27
N PRO A 551 -14.37 -22.23 -6.24
CA PRO A 551 -13.56 -21.14 -5.69
C PRO A 551 -13.81 -19.81 -6.43
N PRO A 552 -13.64 -18.66 -5.75
CA PRO A 552 -13.35 -17.39 -6.42
C PRO A 552 -12.10 -17.53 -7.31
N GLU A 553 -12.00 -16.74 -8.38
CA GLU A 553 -10.86 -16.77 -9.31
C GLU A 553 -9.49 -16.65 -8.58
N ASN A 554 -9.38 -15.74 -7.60
CA ASN A 554 -8.17 -15.56 -6.80
C ASN A 554 -7.93 -16.65 -5.73
N GLY A 555 -8.78 -17.68 -5.66
CA GLY A 555 -8.64 -18.87 -4.82
C GLY A 555 -8.38 -20.16 -5.61
N GLU A 556 -8.49 -20.15 -6.95
CA GLU A 556 -8.33 -21.35 -7.79
C GLU A 556 -6.95 -22.00 -7.68
N VAL A 557 -5.88 -21.20 -7.56
CA VAL A 557 -4.49 -21.69 -7.55
C VAL A 557 -4.26 -22.61 -6.35
N VAL A 558 -4.64 -22.16 -5.15
CA VAL A 558 -4.55 -22.92 -3.90
C VAL A 558 -5.42 -24.19 -3.97
N TYR A 559 -6.63 -24.09 -4.53
CA TYR A 559 -7.54 -25.23 -4.69
C TYR A 559 -7.00 -26.32 -5.62
N ARG A 560 -6.42 -25.92 -6.76
CA ARG A 560 -5.84 -26.85 -7.74
C ARG A 560 -4.58 -27.52 -7.21
N MET A 561 -3.73 -26.79 -6.49
CA MET A 561 -2.52 -27.35 -5.86
C MET A 561 -2.87 -28.37 -4.77
N GLY A 562 -3.89 -28.11 -3.95
CA GLY A 562 -4.33 -29.05 -2.89
C GLY A 562 -4.95 -30.35 -3.41
N ARG A 563 -5.63 -30.33 -4.57
CA ARG A 563 -6.29 -31.53 -5.13
C ARG A 563 -5.42 -32.39 -6.04
N CYS A 564 -4.36 -31.85 -6.62
CA CYS A 564 -3.47 -32.66 -7.45
C CYS A 564 -2.62 -33.57 -6.56
N HIS A 565 -2.82 -34.89 -6.68
CA HIS A 565 -1.85 -35.91 -6.24
C HIS A 565 -0.56 -35.82 -7.10
N CYS A 566 0.13 -34.68 -7.05
CA CYS A 566 1.48 -34.56 -7.56
C CYS A 566 2.41 -35.37 -6.65
N PRO A 567 3.37 -36.15 -7.18
CA PRO A 567 4.36 -36.83 -6.35
C PRO A 567 5.19 -35.89 -5.46
N HIS A 568 5.23 -34.58 -5.76
CA HIS A 568 5.82 -33.54 -4.92
C HIS A 568 4.88 -32.98 -3.84
N ALA A 569 3.55 -33.12 -3.96
CA ALA A 569 2.61 -32.66 -2.92
C ALA A 569 2.73 -33.51 -1.63
N ALA A 570 3.15 -34.78 -1.76
CA ALA A 570 3.50 -35.66 -0.64
C ALA A 570 4.66 -35.13 0.24
N ALA A 571 5.37 -34.08 -0.18
CA ALA A 571 6.41 -33.42 0.60
C ALA A 571 5.94 -32.17 1.36
N THR A 572 4.65 -31.79 1.28
CA THR A 572 4.11 -30.58 1.94
C THR A 572 3.08 -30.95 3.00
N ALA A 573 3.45 -31.82 3.93
CA ALA A 573 2.64 -32.05 5.12
C ALA A 573 2.57 -30.75 5.93
N VAL A 574 1.37 -30.30 6.30
CA VAL A 574 1.25 -29.19 7.23
C VAL A 574 1.70 -29.71 8.59
N SER A 575 2.65 -29.00 9.21
CA SER A 575 3.13 -29.35 10.53
C SER A 575 1.94 -29.44 11.50
N SER A 576 1.89 -30.48 12.33
CA SER A 576 0.82 -30.71 13.33
C SER A 576 0.73 -29.65 14.44
N LEU A 577 1.49 -28.56 14.28
CA LEU A 577 1.50 -27.34 15.09
C LEU A 577 0.73 -26.16 14.43
N CYS A 578 0.40 -26.25 13.14
CA CYS A 578 -0.33 -25.19 12.44
C CYS A 578 -1.82 -25.24 12.79
N ARG A 579 -2.31 -24.15 13.39
CA ARG A 579 -3.71 -24.03 13.81
C ARG A 579 -4.55 -23.26 12.78
N PHE A 580 -5.78 -23.67 12.53
CA PHE A 580 -6.62 -22.95 11.56
C PHE A 580 -8.09 -22.78 11.94
N SER A 581 -8.76 -21.83 11.29
CA SER A 581 -10.22 -21.71 11.28
C SER A 581 -10.69 -20.97 10.02
N VAL A 582 -11.82 -21.40 9.46
CA VAL A 582 -12.37 -20.87 8.21
C VAL A 582 -13.68 -20.12 8.47
N PHE A 583 -13.91 -19.03 7.74
CA PHE A 583 -15.19 -18.37 7.60
C PHE A 583 -15.60 -18.32 6.12
N GLY A 584 -16.72 -18.98 5.81
CA GLY A 584 -17.30 -19.01 4.47
C GLY A 584 -18.40 -17.97 4.28
N LEU A 585 -18.30 -17.19 3.19
CA LEU A 585 -19.38 -16.36 2.68
C LEU A 585 -20.08 -17.10 1.54
N GLY A 586 -21.41 -17.15 1.57
CA GLY A 586 -22.20 -17.77 0.51
C GLY A 586 -23.65 -17.30 0.56
N SER A 587 -24.52 -17.97 -0.19
CA SER A 587 -25.97 -17.79 -0.12
C SER A 587 -26.69 -19.13 -0.14
N ARG A 588 -27.69 -19.32 0.73
CA ARG A 588 -28.54 -20.53 0.73
C ARG A 588 -29.43 -20.66 -0.51
N ALA A 589 -29.45 -19.67 -1.40
CA ALA A 589 -30.04 -19.80 -2.73
C ALA A 589 -29.28 -20.77 -3.65
N TYR A 590 -28.01 -21.09 -3.34
CA TYR A 590 -27.17 -21.99 -4.13
C TYR A 590 -27.10 -23.38 -3.47
N PRO A 591 -27.19 -24.49 -4.25
CA PRO A 591 -27.13 -25.84 -3.70
C PRO A 591 -25.87 -26.11 -2.87
N HIS A 592 -24.74 -25.54 -3.30
CA HIS A 592 -23.41 -25.73 -2.72
C HIS A 592 -23.02 -24.54 -1.81
N PHE A 593 -23.92 -24.15 -0.91
CA PHE A 593 -23.73 -23.06 0.08
C PHE A 593 -22.35 -23.16 0.77
N CYS A 594 -21.49 -22.14 0.64
CA CYS A 594 -20.14 -22.12 1.26
C CYS A 594 -19.20 -23.29 0.87
N ALA A 595 -19.42 -23.96 -0.28
CA ALA A 595 -18.68 -25.18 -0.62
C ALA A 595 -17.15 -25.03 -0.71
N PHE A 596 -16.62 -23.96 -1.34
CA PHE A 596 -15.18 -23.74 -1.36
C PHE A 596 -14.59 -23.54 0.05
N ALA A 597 -15.27 -22.79 0.93
CA ALA A 597 -14.85 -22.64 2.32
C ALA A 597 -14.81 -24.00 3.06
N ARG A 598 -15.83 -24.86 2.86
CA ARG A 598 -15.83 -26.23 3.42
C ARG A 598 -14.70 -27.07 2.85
N ALA A 599 -14.40 -26.96 1.55
CA ALA A 599 -13.30 -27.68 0.94
C ALA A 599 -11.92 -27.23 1.48
N VAL A 600 -11.72 -25.94 1.77
CA VAL A 600 -10.50 -25.45 2.41
C VAL A 600 -10.41 -25.90 3.88
N ASP A 601 -11.52 -25.88 4.62
CA ASP A 601 -11.56 -26.37 6.01
C ASP A 601 -11.25 -27.87 6.10
N THR A 602 -11.75 -28.68 5.17
CA THR A 602 -11.41 -30.11 5.05
C THR A 602 -9.96 -30.32 4.62
N LEU A 603 -9.48 -29.62 3.59
CA LEU A 603 -8.11 -29.75 3.08
C LEU A 603 -7.06 -29.41 4.15
N LEU A 604 -7.28 -28.37 4.96
CA LEU A 604 -6.36 -27.99 6.04
C LEU A 604 -6.30 -29.04 7.16
N GLU A 605 -7.39 -29.77 7.41
CA GLU A 605 -7.42 -30.91 8.34
C GLU A 605 -6.73 -32.15 7.73
N GLU A 606 -7.02 -32.48 6.47
CA GLU A 606 -6.39 -33.59 5.74
C GLU A 606 -4.87 -33.44 5.61
N LEU A 607 -4.37 -32.21 5.49
CA LEU A 607 -2.94 -31.90 5.47
C LEU A 607 -2.25 -31.95 6.84
N GLY A 608 -3.00 -32.08 7.95
CA GLY A 608 -2.47 -32.23 9.31
C GLY A 608 -2.66 -31.04 10.26
N GLY A 609 -3.42 -30.00 9.87
CA GLY A 609 -3.66 -28.82 10.71
C GLY A 609 -4.65 -29.04 11.86
N GLU A 610 -4.48 -28.30 12.96
CA GLU A 610 -5.37 -28.35 14.14
C GLU A 610 -6.49 -27.28 14.01
N ARG A 611 -7.76 -27.71 13.88
CA ARG A 611 -8.90 -26.78 13.78
C ARG A 611 -9.21 -26.12 15.15
N ILE A 612 -9.08 -24.80 15.21
CA ILE A 612 -9.30 -23.95 16.40
C ILE A 612 -10.78 -23.87 16.79
N LEU A 613 -11.63 -23.66 15.78
CA LEU A 613 -13.06 -23.43 15.92
C LEU A 613 -13.72 -23.97 14.64
N ARG A 614 -14.88 -24.62 14.79
CA ARG A 614 -15.73 -25.05 13.66
C ARG A 614 -15.90 -23.89 12.66
N MET A 615 -15.81 -24.22 11.38
CA MET A 615 -16.02 -23.26 10.29
C MET A 615 -17.29 -22.43 10.52
N GLY A 616 -17.17 -21.11 10.39
CA GLY A 616 -18.30 -20.19 10.40
C GLY A 616 -18.89 -20.01 9.00
N GLU A 617 -20.20 -19.79 8.92
CA GLU A 617 -20.92 -19.58 7.65
C GLU A 617 -21.74 -18.29 7.71
N GLY A 618 -21.62 -17.45 6.68
CA GLY A 618 -22.36 -16.19 6.54
C GLY A 618 -23.23 -16.19 5.29
N ASP A 619 -24.54 -16.29 5.47
CA ASP A 619 -25.53 -16.27 4.38
C ASP A 619 -25.90 -14.84 3.98
N GLU A 620 -25.64 -14.50 2.72
CA GLU A 620 -25.98 -13.20 2.10
C GLU A 620 -27.48 -12.84 2.20
N LEU A 621 -28.36 -13.84 2.29
CA LEU A 621 -29.81 -13.65 2.42
C LEU A 621 -30.22 -13.19 3.83
N CYS A 622 -29.44 -13.56 4.86
CA CYS A 622 -29.79 -13.31 6.26
C CYS A 622 -28.55 -13.30 7.15
N GLY A 623 -28.21 -12.14 7.72
CA GLY A 623 -27.29 -12.06 8.87
C GLY A 623 -25.81 -12.33 8.58
N GLN A 624 -25.35 -12.35 7.31
CA GLN A 624 -23.94 -12.58 6.91
C GLN A 624 -22.92 -11.85 7.80
N GLU A 625 -23.14 -10.56 8.08
CA GLU A 625 -22.24 -9.74 8.90
C GLU A 625 -22.31 -10.07 10.39
N GLU A 626 -23.50 -10.41 10.92
CA GLU A 626 -23.68 -10.84 12.31
C GLU A 626 -22.99 -12.18 12.57
N SER A 627 -23.13 -13.14 11.65
CA SER A 627 -22.40 -14.42 11.69
C SER A 627 -20.89 -14.21 11.66
N PHE A 628 -20.39 -13.31 10.79
CA PHE A 628 -18.97 -12.95 10.77
C PHE A 628 -18.50 -12.33 12.09
N ARG A 629 -19.21 -11.31 12.61
CA ARG A 629 -18.89 -10.65 13.88
C ARG A 629 -18.91 -11.66 15.05
N THR A 630 -19.81 -12.64 15.03
CA THR A 630 -19.93 -13.68 16.06
C THR A 630 -18.78 -14.68 15.97
N TRP A 631 -18.47 -15.19 14.77
CA TRP A 631 -17.33 -16.07 14.53
C TRP A 631 -16.00 -15.39 14.88
N ALA A 632 -15.78 -14.15 14.44
CA ALA A 632 -14.56 -13.37 14.69
C ALA A 632 -14.29 -13.19 16.20
N LYS A 633 -15.33 -12.89 16.98
CA LYS A 633 -15.26 -12.83 18.46
C LYS A 633 -14.93 -14.20 19.07
N LYS A 634 -15.59 -15.27 18.62
CA LYS A 634 -15.37 -16.64 19.12
C LYS A 634 -13.95 -17.11 18.83
N VAL A 635 -13.46 -16.98 17.59
CA VAL A 635 -12.10 -17.43 17.21
C VAL A 635 -11.01 -16.59 17.89
N PHE A 636 -11.19 -15.27 18.03
CA PHE A 636 -10.25 -14.44 18.80
C PHE A 636 -10.21 -14.83 20.28
N LYS A 637 -11.36 -15.10 20.91
CA LYS A 637 -11.43 -15.57 22.29
C LYS A 637 -10.74 -16.94 22.47
N VAL A 638 -11.05 -17.92 21.60
CA VAL A 638 -10.49 -19.27 21.68
C VAL A 638 -8.98 -19.27 21.42
N THR A 639 -8.48 -18.48 20.46
CA THR A 639 -7.03 -18.37 20.21
C THR A 639 -6.25 -17.72 21.35
N CYS A 640 -6.87 -16.80 22.10
CA CYS A 640 -6.26 -16.16 23.26
C CYS A 640 -6.18 -17.07 24.51
N LEU A 641 -7.08 -18.05 24.66
CA LEU A 641 -7.17 -18.90 25.87
C LEU A 641 -5.96 -19.83 26.11
N PRO A 642 -5.42 -20.58 25.13
CA PRO A 642 -4.24 -21.43 25.33
C PRO A 642 -2.93 -20.64 25.36
N ALA A 643 -2.93 -19.37 24.94
CA ALA A 643 -1.77 -18.48 25.03
C ALA A 643 -1.55 -18.05 26.50
N ARG A 644 -0.76 -18.82 27.26
CA ARG A 644 -0.34 -18.58 28.66
C ARG A 644 0.54 -17.32 28.86
N SER A 645 0.12 -16.17 28.32
CA SER A 645 0.88 -14.90 28.30
C SER A 645 0.02 -13.67 28.62
N CYS A 646 -1.26 -13.83 29.01
CA CYS A 646 -2.14 -12.71 29.33
C CYS A 646 -2.31 -12.56 30.87
N PRO A 647 -1.81 -11.48 31.50
CA PRO A 647 -2.07 -11.18 32.91
C PRO A 647 -3.57 -11.02 33.20
N HIS A 648 -4.03 -11.60 34.31
CA HIS A 648 -5.44 -11.65 34.72
C HIS A 648 -6.16 -10.28 34.79
N THR A 649 -5.42 -9.19 34.95
CA THR A 649 -5.93 -7.81 34.99
C THR A 649 -6.33 -7.24 33.62
N LEU A 650 -5.75 -7.74 32.51
CA LEU A 650 -6.15 -7.29 31.17
C LEU A 650 -7.49 -7.89 30.74
N CYS A 651 -7.73 -9.18 31.02
CA CYS A 651 -8.94 -9.89 30.59
C CYS A 651 -10.25 -9.19 31.01
N ARG A 652 -10.28 -8.42 32.11
CA ARG A 652 -11.48 -7.71 32.57
C ARG A 652 -11.81 -6.43 31.78
N TRP A 653 -10.82 -5.78 31.18
CA TRP A 653 -10.99 -4.61 30.30
C TRP A 653 -11.31 -5.01 28.85
N TRP A 654 -10.92 -6.22 28.44
CA TRP A 654 -11.06 -6.72 27.07
C TRP A 654 -12.40 -7.43 26.80
N LEU A 655 -13.24 -7.56 27.83
CA LEU A 655 -14.62 -8.06 27.71
C LEU A 655 -15.63 -6.97 27.35
N SER A 656 -15.22 -5.69 27.35
CA SER A 656 -15.97 -4.61 26.70
C SER A 656 -15.73 -4.66 25.18
N PRO A 657 -16.77 -4.45 24.35
CA PRO A 657 -16.69 -4.78 22.92
C PRO A 657 -15.61 -3.95 22.17
N PRO A 658 -14.66 -4.59 21.47
CA PRO A 658 -13.67 -3.87 20.65
C PRO A 658 -14.27 -3.13 19.45
N TRP A 659 -15.57 -3.34 19.18
CA TRP A 659 -16.29 -2.74 18.06
C TRP A 659 -16.37 -1.21 18.14
N SER A 660 -16.49 -0.64 19.35
CA SER A 660 -16.57 0.82 19.56
C SER A 660 -15.31 1.57 19.10
N PHE A 661 -14.15 0.92 19.07
CA PHE A 661 -12.88 1.52 18.64
C PHE A 661 -12.67 1.44 17.11
N ALA A 662 -13.19 0.39 16.46
CA ALA A 662 -13.21 0.30 15.01
C ALA A 662 -14.20 1.30 14.39
N GLU A 663 -15.34 1.55 15.06
CA GLU A 663 -16.31 2.59 14.67
C GLU A 663 -15.76 4.01 14.92
N GLY A 664 -15.07 4.24 16.04
CA GLY A 664 -14.58 5.57 16.43
C GLY A 664 -13.41 6.13 15.60
N THR A 665 -12.54 5.27 15.06
CA THR A 665 -11.26 5.69 14.43
C THR A 665 -11.39 6.22 13.00
N ARG A 666 -12.56 6.11 12.35
CA ARG A 666 -12.80 6.69 11.01
C ARG A 666 -13.91 7.74 10.94
N ALA A 667 -14.81 7.83 11.93
CA ALA A 667 -16.04 8.61 11.82
C ALA A 667 -16.17 9.81 12.79
N ALA A 668 -15.30 9.96 13.79
CA ALA A 668 -15.55 10.88 14.93
C ALA A 668 -14.36 11.79 15.31
N SER A 669 -13.50 12.18 14.35
CA SER A 669 -12.41 13.15 14.56
C SER A 669 -12.30 14.09 13.34
N PRO A 670 -11.69 15.30 13.46
CA PRO A 670 -11.54 16.24 12.35
C PRO A 670 -10.99 15.55 11.10
N PRO A 671 -11.42 15.96 9.90
CA PRO A 671 -11.50 15.09 8.74
C PRO A 671 -10.17 14.41 8.45
N ARG A 672 -10.11 13.09 8.68
CA ARG A 672 -8.98 12.23 8.32
C ARG A 672 -8.89 11.98 6.81
N LEU A 673 -9.80 12.55 6.04
CA LEU A 673 -9.94 12.38 4.59
C LEU A 673 -10.08 13.77 3.96
N ARG A 674 -9.45 14.01 2.81
CA ARG A 674 -9.65 15.23 2.03
C ARG A 674 -9.59 14.96 0.53
N CYS A 675 -10.33 15.77 -0.23
CA CYS A 675 -10.24 15.82 -1.68
C CYS A 675 -9.22 16.89 -2.08
N SER A 676 -8.13 16.48 -2.74
CA SER A 676 -7.07 17.37 -3.22
C SER A 676 -7.10 17.47 -4.75
N ALA A 677 -7.01 18.69 -5.28
CA ALA A 677 -7.01 18.95 -6.73
C ALA A 677 -5.78 18.35 -7.44
N VAL A 678 -5.95 17.87 -8.67
CA VAL A 678 -4.87 17.26 -9.47
C VAL A 678 -4.84 17.82 -10.89
N SER A 679 -3.66 18.19 -11.37
CA SER A 679 -3.44 18.83 -12.69
C SER A 679 -3.18 17.83 -13.84
N LEU A 680 -3.32 16.53 -13.61
CA LEU A 680 -3.00 15.49 -14.60
C LEU A 680 -4.12 15.36 -15.64
N HIS A 681 -3.79 15.53 -16.93
CA HIS A 681 -4.72 15.16 -18.00
C HIS A 681 -4.81 13.63 -18.14
N GLY A 682 -5.89 13.07 -17.63
CA GLY A 682 -6.29 11.68 -17.84
C GLY A 682 -7.82 11.60 -17.92
N LEU A 683 -8.36 11.59 -19.14
CA LEU A 683 -9.77 11.24 -19.36
C LEU A 683 -10.03 9.80 -18.89
N PHE A 684 -11.30 9.48 -18.61
CA PHE A 684 -11.74 8.13 -18.26
C PHE A 684 -11.10 7.09 -19.18
N SER A 685 -10.32 6.18 -18.59
CA SER A 685 -9.51 5.21 -19.33
C SER A 685 -9.64 3.81 -18.72
N SER A 686 -9.45 2.80 -19.57
CA SER A 686 -9.33 1.40 -19.15
C SER A 686 -8.21 1.19 -18.13
N ALA A 687 -7.16 2.02 -18.16
CA ALA A 687 -6.09 2.03 -17.15
C ALA A 687 -6.61 2.36 -15.74
N GLY A 688 -7.63 3.22 -15.61
CA GLY A 688 -8.30 3.51 -14.34
C GLY A 688 -8.97 2.27 -13.76
N LEU A 689 -9.81 1.59 -14.55
CA LEU A 689 -10.47 0.34 -14.14
C LEU A 689 -9.45 -0.79 -13.84
N TYR A 690 -8.39 -0.91 -14.65
CA TYR A 690 -7.28 -1.83 -14.37
C TYR A 690 -6.60 -1.53 -13.04
N SER A 691 -6.35 -0.26 -12.71
CA SER A 691 -5.69 0.12 -11.45
C SER A 691 -6.49 -0.31 -10.21
N ILE A 692 -7.83 -0.27 -10.30
CA ILE A 692 -8.77 -0.67 -9.25
C ILE A 692 -8.90 -2.19 -9.18
N HIS A 693 -9.31 -2.82 -10.27
CA HIS A 693 -9.75 -4.22 -10.29
C HIS A 693 -8.62 -5.23 -10.54
N LYS A 694 -7.42 -4.76 -10.92
CA LYS A 694 -6.25 -5.56 -11.36
C LYS A 694 -6.48 -6.49 -12.56
N LYS A 695 -7.69 -6.53 -13.12
CA LYS A 695 -8.04 -7.20 -14.38
C LYS A 695 -7.85 -6.25 -15.55
N ARG A 696 -7.18 -6.70 -16.62
CA ARG A 696 -6.99 -5.89 -17.85
C ARG A 696 -8.35 -5.62 -18.49
N VAL A 697 -8.63 -4.36 -18.80
CA VAL A 697 -9.90 -3.91 -19.40
C VAL A 697 -9.63 -3.35 -20.79
N TYR A 698 -10.49 -3.70 -21.75
CA TYR A 698 -10.39 -3.31 -23.15
C TYR A 698 -11.61 -2.51 -23.56
N ALA A 699 -11.46 -1.68 -24.59
CA ALA A 699 -12.50 -0.78 -25.06
C ALA A 699 -13.20 -1.37 -26.29
N ALA A 700 -14.26 -2.16 -26.08
CA ALA A 700 -15.17 -2.52 -27.15
C ALA A 700 -16.06 -1.31 -27.53
N ARG A 701 -16.77 -1.38 -28.67
CA ARG A 701 -17.74 -0.34 -29.09
C ARG A 701 -19.10 -0.95 -29.45
N LEU A 702 -20.19 -0.26 -29.15
CA LEU A 702 -21.53 -0.70 -29.57
C LEU A 702 -21.71 -0.53 -31.08
N ILE A 703 -21.99 -1.64 -31.78
CA ILE A 703 -22.38 -1.64 -33.20
C ILE A 703 -23.89 -1.43 -33.33
N THR A 704 -24.68 -2.30 -32.69
CA THR A 704 -26.16 -2.26 -32.75
C THR A 704 -26.81 -2.80 -31.48
N ARG A 705 -28.01 -2.29 -31.19
CA ARG A 705 -28.91 -2.77 -30.13
C ARG A 705 -30.31 -3.03 -30.70
N GLN A 706 -30.92 -4.16 -30.35
CA GLN A 706 -32.27 -4.55 -30.80
C GLN A 706 -33.06 -5.18 -29.65
N ASN A 707 -34.35 -4.87 -29.51
CA ASN A 707 -35.24 -5.59 -28.59
C ASN A 707 -35.66 -6.93 -29.22
N LEU A 708 -35.44 -8.04 -28.51
CA LEU A 708 -35.82 -9.40 -28.93
C LEU A 708 -37.25 -9.78 -28.54
N GLN A 709 -37.89 -8.99 -27.67
CA GLN A 709 -39.27 -9.21 -27.26
C GLN A 709 -40.23 -8.38 -28.11
N SER A 710 -41.47 -8.86 -28.22
CA SER A 710 -42.57 -8.10 -28.83
C SER A 710 -42.70 -6.71 -28.19
N PRO A 711 -42.99 -5.65 -28.97
CA PRO A 711 -43.32 -4.32 -28.41
C PRO A 711 -44.51 -4.32 -27.44
N LYS A 712 -45.31 -5.40 -27.43
CA LYS A 712 -46.42 -5.62 -26.47
C LYS A 712 -45.97 -6.23 -25.14
N SER A 713 -44.68 -6.53 -24.97
CA SER A 713 -44.14 -7.08 -23.72
C SER A 713 -44.07 -6.01 -22.63
N SER A 714 -44.41 -6.39 -21.39
CA SER A 714 -44.15 -5.58 -20.20
C SER A 714 -42.69 -5.68 -19.68
N ARG A 715 -41.82 -6.36 -20.44
CA ARG A 715 -40.38 -6.49 -20.19
C ARG A 715 -39.61 -6.19 -21.47
N SER A 716 -38.29 -6.10 -21.36
CA SER A 716 -37.40 -6.06 -22.51
C SER A 716 -36.24 -7.04 -22.34
N THR A 717 -35.76 -7.59 -23.45
CA THR A 717 -34.51 -8.33 -23.53
C THR A 717 -33.84 -7.88 -24.81
N ILE A 718 -32.65 -7.32 -24.70
CA ILE A 718 -31.93 -6.73 -25.82
C ILE A 718 -30.83 -7.66 -26.32
N PHE A 719 -30.72 -7.72 -27.64
CA PHE A 719 -29.54 -8.18 -28.36
C PHE A 719 -28.59 -7.01 -28.56
N LEU A 720 -27.32 -7.24 -28.30
CA LEU A 720 -26.24 -6.27 -28.46
C LEU A 720 -25.16 -6.88 -29.34
N ARG A 721 -24.60 -6.09 -30.25
CA ARG A 721 -23.38 -6.43 -31.01
C ARG A 721 -22.30 -5.44 -30.63
N LEU A 722 -21.16 -5.94 -30.17
CA LEU A 722 -20.00 -5.15 -29.75
C LEU A 722 -18.82 -5.44 -30.68
N HIS A 723 -18.16 -4.41 -31.18
CA HIS A 723 -16.92 -4.54 -31.93
C HIS A 723 -15.74 -4.62 -30.96
N THR A 724 -14.87 -5.63 -31.12
CA THR A 724 -13.68 -5.85 -30.28
C THR A 724 -12.53 -4.90 -30.62
N ASN A 725 -12.63 -4.11 -31.69
CA ASN A 725 -11.59 -3.20 -32.17
C ASN A 725 -10.22 -3.88 -32.45
N GLY A 726 -10.24 -5.19 -32.73
CA GLY A 726 -9.02 -5.97 -33.00
C GLY A 726 -8.19 -6.30 -31.76
N HIS A 727 -8.69 -6.06 -30.54
CA HIS A 727 -8.03 -6.48 -29.30
C HIS A 727 -7.95 -8.01 -29.25
N GLN A 728 -6.74 -8.57 -29.30
CA GLN A 728 -6.50 -10.02 -29.26
C GLN A 728 -6.94 -10.62 -27.92
N GLU A 729 -6.91 -9.83 -26.85
CA GLU A 729 -7.30 -10.23 -25.50
C GLU A 729 -8.83 -10.25 -25.29
N LEU A 730 -9.61 -9.90 -26.31
CA LEU A 730 -11.05 -10.15 -26.40
C LEU A 730 -11.38 -11.38 -27.26
N GLN A 731 -10.38 -12.21 -27.62
CA GLN A 731 -10.65 -13.56 -28.13
C GLN A 731 -11.33 -14.42 -27.06
N TYR A 732 -12.25 -15.27 -27.50
CA TYR A 732 -13.11 -16.08 -26.65
C TYR A 732 -13.53 -17.36 -27.39
N LEU A 733 -14.06 -18.34 -26.66
CA LEU A 733 -14.68 -19.55 -27.19
C LEU A 733 -16.20 -19.59 -26.90
N PRO A 734 -17.01 -20.27 -27.73
CA PRO A 734 -18.42 -20.51 -27.44
C PRO A 734 -18.63 -21.09 -26.04
N GLY A 735 -19.36 -20.36 -25.19
CA GLY A 735 -19.56 -20.68 -23.77
C GLY A 735 -18.94 -19.66 -22.80
N ASP A 736 -17.93 -18.90 -23.22
CA ASP A 736 -17.27 -17.87 -22.40
C ASP A 736 -18.19 -16.69 -22.03
N HIS A 737 -17.79 -15.92 -21.02
CA HIS A 737 -18.50 -14.72 -20.56
C HIS A 737 -17.74 -13.44 -20.92
N LEU A 738 -18.48 -12.36 -21.14
CA LEU A 738 -17.94 -11.00 -21.15
C LEU A 738 -18.26 -10.31 -19.82
N GLY A 739 -17.24 -9.90 -19.07
CA GLY A 739 -17.37 -9.01 -17.93
C GLY A 739 -17.41 -7.56 -18.40
N VAL A 740 -18.51 -6.85 -18.11
CA VAL A 740 -18.78 -5.48 -18.59
C VAL A 740 -18.83 -4.50 -17.42
N PHE A 741 -18.09 -3.40 -17.50
CA PHE A 741 -18.13 -2.30 -16.53
C PHE A 741 -19.12 -1.21 -16.98
N PRO A 742 -20.22 -0.97 -16.23
CA PRO A 742 -21.24 0.01 -16.61
C PRO A 742 -20.96 1.41 -16.08
N GLY A 743 -21.74 2.38 -16.58
CA GLY A 743 -21.97 3.65 -15.88
C GLY A 743 -23.29 3.65 -15.11
N ASN A 744 -23.31 4.22 -13.91
CA ASN A 744 -24.54 4.58 -13.19
C ASN A 744 -25.34 5.64 -13.96
N HIS A 745 -26.64 5.77 -13.66
CA HIS A 745 -27.51 6.76 -14.32
C HIS A 745 -27.08 8.19 -13.97
N GLU A 746 -27.01 9.08 -14.94
CA GLU A 746 -26.53 10.46 -14.72
C GLU A 746 -27.42 11.22 -13.74
N ASP A 747 -28.75 11.13 -13.88
CA ASP A 747 -29.71 11.71 -12.93
C ASP A 747 -29.46 11.27 -11.47
N LEU A 748 -29.14 9.99 -11.24
CA LEU A 748 -28.85 9.47 -9.89
C LEU A 748 -27.48 9.92 -9.39
N VAL A 749 -26.49 10.06 -10.28
CA VAL A 749 -25.17 10.62 -9.96
C VAL A 749 -25.28 12.10 -9.61
N ASN A 750 -26.04 12.88 -10.38
CA ASN A 750 -26.27 14.30 -10.16
C ASN A 750 -27.06 14.52 -8.86
N ALA A 751 -28.17 13.81 -8.66
CA ALA A 751 -28.95 13.88 -7.41
C ALA A 751 -28.12 13.49 -6.18
N LEU A 752 -27.14 12.58 -6.31
CA LEU A 752 -26.19 12.30 -5.23
C LEU A 752 -25.22 13.45 -4.98
N ILE A 753 -24.65 14.05 -6.04
CA ILE A 753 -23.71 15.17 -5.95
C ILE A 753 -24.38 16.42 -5.36
N ASP A 754 -25.59 16.75 -5.81
CA ASP A 754 -26.40 17.88 -5.33
C ASP A 754 -26.76 17.76 -3.84
N ARG A 755 -26.65 16.55 -3.27
CA ARG A 755 -26.97 16.24 -1.88
C ARG A 755 -25.75 16.26 -0.94
N LEU A 756 -24.54 16.45 -1.48
CA LEU A 756 -23.28 16.55 -0.72
C LEU A 756 -23.05 17.95 -0.15
N GLU A 757 -22.38 18.01 0.99
CA GLU A 757 -22.05 19.27 1.67
C GLU A 757 -20.83 19.99 1.08
N ASP A 758 -19.80 19.24 0.68
CA ASP A 758 -18.48 19.75 0.27
C ASP A 758 -18.06 19.30 -1.14
N ALA A 759 -19.02 19.08 -2.03
CA ALA A 759 -18.77 18.60 -3.40
C ALA A 759 -17.75 19.48 -4.15
N PRO A 760 -16.61 18.92 -4.59
CA PRO A 760 -15.77 19.58 -5.57
C PRO A 760 -16.55 19.82 -6.88
N PRO A 761 -16.25 20.88 -7.65
CA PRO A 761 -16.84 21.12 -8.96
C PRO A 761 -16.83 19.85 -9.83
N ALA A 762 -17.95 19.54 -10.49
CA ALA A 762 -18.14 18.25 -11.19
C ALA A 762 -17.13 17.97 -12.33
N ASN A 763 -16.45 19.01 -12.82
CA ASN A 763 -15.38 18.96 -13.83
C ASN A 763 -13.96 18.99 -13.25
N GLN A 764 -13.79 19.18 -11.94
CA GLN A 764 -12.48 19.24 -11.28
C GLN A 764 -11.96 17.82 -11.00
N LEU A 765 -10.74 17.54 -11.44
CA LEU A 765 -10.03 16.31 -11.09
C LEU A 765 -9.54 16.39 -9.65
N VAL A 766 -9.92 15.38 -8.85
CA VAL A 766 -9.53 15.24 -7.45
C VAL A 766 -8.92 13.86 -7.20
N LYS A 767 -8.05 13.80 -6.18
CA LYS A 767 -7.65 12.56 -5.51
C LYS A 767 -8.10 12.61 -4.05
N VAL A 768 -8.37 11.45 -3.47
CA VAL A 768 -8.63 11.34 -2.03
C VAL A 768 -7.29 11.09 -1.33
N GLU A 769 -7.03 11.85 -0.28
CA GLU A 769 -5.91 11.62 0.63
C GLU A 769 -6.45 11.18 2.01
N LEU A 770 -5.80 10.20 2.64
CA LEU A 770 -6.04 9.73 4.00
C LEU A 770 -4.92 10.20 4.93
N LEU A 771 -5.30 10.75 6.07
CA LEU A 771 -4.43 11.05 7.19
C LEU A 771 -4.08 9.74 7.92
N GLU A 772 -2.95 9.14 7.57
CA GLU A 772 -2.50 7.88 8.18
C GLU A 772 -1.88 8.18 9.55
N GLU A 773 -2.55 7.75 10.63
CA GLU A 773 -2.09 7.92 12.02
C GLU A 773 -1.35 6.68 12.51
N ARG A 774 -0.03 6.61 12.30
CA ARG A 774 0.79 5.52 12.84
C ARG A 774 1.36 5.87 14.21
N SER A 775 0.60 5.51 15.23
CA SER A 775 0.89 5.64 16.68
C SER A 775 1.03 7.07 17.21
N VAL A 776 1.83 7.92 16.56
CA VAL A 776 2.13 9.31 17.00
C VAL A 776 2.41 10.26 15.81
N ILE A 777 2.24 9.80 14.56
CA ILE A 777 2.50 10.59 13.34
C ILE A 777 1.26 10.58 12.48
N SER A 778 0.80 11.75 12.05
CA SER A 778 -0.27 11.92 11.07
C SER A 778 0.29 12.50 9.78
N ASN A 779 0.16 11.78 8.67
CA ASN A 779 0.57 12.27 7.34
C ASN A 779 -0.49 11.95 6.29
N TRP A 780 -0.78 12.94 5.45
CA TRP A 780 -1.63 12.75 4.28
C TRP A 780 -0.93 11.81 3.28
N THR A 781 -1.59 10.72 2.95
CA THR A 781 -1.18 9.68 2.00
C THR A 781 -2.27 9.52 0.95
N ASP A 782 -1.92 9.13 -0.26
CA ASP A 782 -2.92 8.87 -1.30
C ASP A 782 -3.77 7.64 -0.94
N GLU A 783 -5.09 7.83 -0.83
CA GLU A 783 -6.05 6.73 -0.67
C GLU A 783 -6.27 6.10 -2.05
N ASN A 784 -5.35 5.19 -2.41
CA ASN A 784 -5.24 4.55 -3.73
C ASN A 784 -6.40 3.56 -4.06
N ARG A 785 -7.59 3.76 -3.49
CA ARG A 785 -8.82 2.99 -3.75
C ARG A 785 -9.41 3.28 -5.13
N ILE A 786 -9.39 4.55 -5.54
CA ILE A 786 -9.86 5.04 -6.83
C ILE A 786 -8.77 5.93 -7.46
N PRO A 787 -8.61 5.94 -8.80
CA PRO A 787 -7.65 6.81 -9.47
C PRO A 787 -8.09 8.28 -9.37
N PRO A 788 -7.17 9.25 -9.57
CA PRO A 788 -7.54 10.65 -9.72
C PRO A 788 -8.57 10.83 -10.85
N CYS A 789 -9.73 11.39 -10.51
CA CYS A 789 -10.86 11.54 -11.43
C CYS A 789 -11.79 12.67 -10.94
N THR A 790 -12.81 13.03 -11.73
CA THR A 790 -13.85 13.93 -11.23
C THR A 790 -14.80 13.19 -10.29
N ILE A 791 -15.45 13.92 -9.37
CA ILE A 791 -16.45 13.32 -8.48
C ILE A 791 -17.61 12.67 -9.25
N PHE A 792 -17.99 13.25 -10.39
CA PHE A 792 -18.94 12.67 -11.33
C PHE A 792 -18.45 11.34 -11.91
N GLN A 793 -17.19 11.24 -12.34
CA GLN A 793 -16.61 9.98 -12.83
C GLN A 793 -16.52 8.92 -11.72
N ALA A 794 -16.20 9.31 -10.48
CA ALA A 794 -16.15 8.41 -9.35
C ALA A 794 -17.50 7.73 -9.08
N PHE A 795 -18.57 8.51 -8.95
CA PHE A 795 -19.92 7.96 -8.75
C PHE A 795 -20.53 7.34 -10.01
N LYS A 796 -20.13 7.77 -11.21
CA LYS A 796 -20.63 7.16 -12.45
C LYS A 796 -19.98 5.81 -12.75
N TYR A 797 -18.67 5.65 -12.58
CA TYR A 797 -17.93 4.50 -13.11
C TYR A 797 -17.14 3.67 -12.08
N TYR A 798 -16.86 4.19 -10.88
CA TYR A 798 -15.98 3.51 -9.91
C TYR A 798 -16.66 3.08 -8.61
N LEU A 799 -17.79 3.69 -8.24
CA LEU A 799 -18.49 3.43 -6.98
C LEU A 799 -19.92 2.95 -7.20
N ASP A 800 -20.38 2.04 -6.34
CA ASP A 800 -21.78 1.60 -6.30
C ASP A 800 -22.61 2.52 -5.41
N ILE A 801 -23.51 3.28 -6.04
CA ILE A 801 -24.45 4.20 -5.40
C ILE A 801 -25.87 3.60 -5.28
N THR A 802 -26.05 2.35 -5.70
CA THR A 802 -27.35 1.68 -5.86
C THR A 802 -27.59 0.54 -4.88
N THR A 803 -26.52 -0.15 -4.45
CA THR A 803 -26.61 -1.18 -3.40
C THR A 803 -26.95 -0.51 -2.05
N PRO A 804 -27.93 -1.04 -1.28
CA PRO A 804 -28.30 -0.46 0.02
C PRO A 804 -27.12 -0.29 0.98
N PRO A 805 -26.97 0.88 1.65
CA PRO A 805 -25.94 1.11 2.66
C PRO A 805 -25.91 0.05 3.75
N THR A 806 -24.72 -0.44 4.11
CA THR A 806 -24.56 -1.45 5.18
C THR A 806 -24.95 -0.89 6.56
N PRO A 807 -25.23 -1.75 7.56
CA PRO A 807 -25.48 -1.31 8.93
C PRO A 807 -24.40 -0.35 9.47
N LEU A 808 -23.13 -0.63 9.15
CA LEU A 808 -21.99 0.21 9.52
C LEU A 808 -22.04 1.61 8.87
N LEU A 809 -22.45 1.70 7.59
CA LEU A 809 -22.58 2.97 6.90
C LEU A 809 -23.79 3.78 7.42
N LEU A 810 -24.90 3.10 7.77
CA LEU A 810 -26.04 3.75 8.44
C LEU A 810 -25.68 4.32 9.83
N GLN A 811 -24.80 3.65 10.59
CA GLN A 811 -24.29 4.18 11.86
C GLN A 811 -23.46 5.47 11.63
N GLN A 812 -22.66 5.52 10.57
CA GLN A 812 -21.92 6.74 10.19
C GLN A 812 -22.88 7.86 9.76
N PHE A 813 -23.93 7.55 8.99
CA PHE A 813 -24.96 8.54 8.62
C PHE A 813 -25.70 9.08 9.86
N ALA A 814 -25.92 8.25 10.89
CA ALA A 814 -26.53 8.70 12.14
C ALA A 814 -25.66 9.69 12.93
N LEU A 815 -24.34 9.66 12.78
CA LEU A 815 -23.45 10.65 13.40
C LEU A 815 -23.53 12.03 12.72
N LEU A 816 -23.92 12.04 11.43
CA LEU A 816 -24.05 13.20 10.56
C LEU A 816 -25.47 13.79 10.48
N ALA A 817 -26.46 13.11 11.08
CA ALA A 817 -27.84 13.59 11.16
C ALA A 817 -28.00 14.69 12.22
N THR A 818 -28.41 15.88 11.79
CA THR A 818 -28.69 17.02 12.68
C THR A 818 -30.05 16.93 13.39
N SER A 819 -30.97 16.09 12.89
CA SER A 819 -32.26 15.80 13.53
C SER A 819 -32.14 14.60 14.48
N ASP A 820 -32.40 14.81 15.77
CA ASP A 820 -32.41 13.73 16.79
C ASP A 820 -33.38 12.58 16.44
N LYS A 821 -34.48 12.88 15.75
CA LYS A 821 -35.46 11.88 15.31
C LYS A 821 -34.87 10.97 14.22
N GLU A 822 -34.22 11.55 13.22
CA GLU A 822 -33.61 10.82 12.11
C GLU A 822 -32.37 10.05 12.58
N LYS A 823 -31.53 10.68 13.43
CA LYS A 823 -30.39 10.05 14.11
C LYS A 823 -30.80 8.78 14.86
N LYS A 824 -31.85 8.87 15.69
CA LYS A 824 -32.40 7.69 16.40
C LYS A 824 -32.95 6.65 15.43
N ARG A 825 -33.63 7.04 14.34
CA ARG A 825 -34.14 6.07 13.35
C ARG A 825 -33.00 5.36 12.61
N LEU A 826 -31.95 6.06 12.18
CA LEU A 826 -30.76 5.46 11.57
C LEU A 826 -30.04 4.48 12.52
N GLN A 827 -29.91 4.84 13.81
CA GLN A 827 -29.37 3.94 14.82
C GLN A 827 -30.23 2.68 15.02
N VAL A 828 -31.56 2.79 14.97
CA VAL A 828 -32.48 1.65 15.02
C VAL A 828 -32.38 0.80 13.74
N LEU A 829 -32.36 1.43 12.56
CA LEU A 829 -32.21 0.74 11.28
C LEU A 829 -30.88 0.00 11.13
N SER A 830 -29.81 0.43 11.80
CA SER A 830 -28.56 -0.35 11.87
C SER A 830 -28.70 -1.69 12.62
N LYS A 831 -29.81 -1.91 13.32
CA LYS A 831 -30.18 -3.16 14.00
C LYS A 831 -31.34 -3.86 13.30
N GLU A 832 -32.40 -3.11 12.94
CA GLU A 832 -33.58 -3.56 12.19
C GLU A 832 -33.33 -3.54 10.66
N TYR A 833 -32.13 -3.94 10.23
CA TYR A 833 -31.64 -3.66 8.88
C TYR A 833 -32.34 -4.45 7.78
N GLU A 834 -32.53 -5.75 7.97
CA GLU A 834 -32.96 -6.65 6.89
C GLU A 834 -34.39 -6.35 6.40
N GLU A 835 -35.33 -5.96 7.28
CA GLU A 835 -36.68 -5.61 6.85
C GLU A 835 -36.68 -4.36 5.97
N TRP A 836 -35.98 -3.30 6.40
CA TRP A 836 -35.86 -2.04 5.65
C TRP A 836 -35.10 -2.24 4.33
N LYS A 837 -33.98 -2.98 4.34
CA LYS A 837 -33.21 -3.33 3.15
C LYS A 837 -34.06 -4.07 2.12
N TRP A 838 -34.75 -5.15 2.52
CA TRP A 838 -35.47 -5.99 1.54
C TRP A 838 -36.80 -5.38 1.09
N SER A 839 -37.50 -4.62 1.94
CA SER A 839 -38.75 -3.94 1.56
C SER A 839 -38.52 -2.72 0.68
N LYS A 840 -37.56 -1.84 1.04
CA LYS A 840 -37.31 -0.59 0.29
C LYS A 840 -36.24 -0.75 -0.79
N ASN A 841 -35.26 -1.65 -0.62
CA ASN A 841 -34.04 -1.73 -1.44
C ASN A 841 -33.46 -0.35 -1.80
N PRO A 842 -33.22 0.54 -0.82
CA PRO A 842 -33.00 1.95 -1.09
C PRO A 842 -31.59 2.18 -1.67
N THR A 843 -31.51 2.99 -2.71
CA THR A 843 -30.25 3.56 -3.22
C THR A 843 -29.66 4.56 -2.22
N VAL A 844 -28.39 4.93 -2.37
CA VAL A 844 -27.74 5.92 -1.47
C VAL A 844 -28.49 7.26 -1.50
N VAL A 845 -29.01 7.68 -2.66
CA VAL A 845 -29.78 8.91 -2.83
C VAL A 845 -31.08 8.84 -2.03
N GLU A 846 -31.89 7.79 -2.19
CA GLU A 846 -33.15 7.62 -1.44
C GLU A 846 -32.95 7.58 0.08
N VAL A 847 -31.80 7.11 0.57
CA VAL A 847 -31.45 7.19 2.00
C VAL A 847 -31.21 8.65 2.43
N LEU A 848 -30.53 9.45 1.62
CA LEU A 848 -30.28 10.87 1.92
C LEU A 848 -31.53 11.76 1.70
N GLU A 849 -32.51 11.29 0.94
CA GLU A 849 -33.85 11.86 0.82
C GLU A 849 -34.77 11.45 1.99
N GLU A 850 -34.71 10.19 2.45
CA GLU A 850 -35.45 9.72 3.64
C GLU A 850 -34.93 10.35 4.94
N PHE A 851 -33.65 10.71 4.98
CA PHE A 851 -32.97 11.37 6.12
C PHE A 851 -32.35 12.71 5.69
N PRO A 852 -33.17 13.75 5.41
CA PRO A 852 -32.71 15.03 4.89
C PRO A 852 -31.80 15.81 5.83
N SER A 853 -31.82 15.52 7.15
CA SER A 853 -30.95 16.19 8.13
C SER A 853 -29.49 15.70 8.13
N VAL A 854 -29.18 14.65 7.36
CA VAL A 854 -27.81 14.12 7.20
C VAL A 854 -26.99 15.09 6.35
N GLN A 855 -25.96 15.68 6.95
CA GLN A 855 -24.92 16.44 6.24
C GLN A 855 -23.90 15.44 5.66
N MET A 856 -23.73 15.37 4.35
CA MET A 856 -22.97 14.28 3.71
C MET A 856 -21.66 14.76 3.09
N PRO A 857 -20.49 14.44 3.69
CA PRO A 857 -19.19 14.76 3.10
C PRO A 857 -18.88 13.85 1.90
N SER A 858 -18.44 14.45 0.80
CA SER A 858 -17.96 13.79 -0.42
C SER A 858 -16.92 12.72 -0.11
N THR A 859 -15.95 13.03 0.76
CA THR A 859 -14.86 12.13 1.17
C THR A 859 -15.35 10.85 1.86
N LEU A 860 -16.50 10.89 2.56
CA LEU A 860 -17.06 9.70 3.19
C LEU A 860 -17.56 8.73 2.11
N LEU A 861 -18.37 9.20 1.16
CA LEU A 861 -18.87 8.34 0.09
C LEU A 861 -17.75 7.81 -0.82
N LEU A 862 -16.78 8.66 -1.16
CA LEU A 862 -15.63 8.26 -2.00
C LEU A 862 -14.76 7.15 -1.40
N THR A 863 -14.79 6.97 -0.07
CA THR A 863 -13.99 5.96 0.63
C THR A 863 -14.79 4.77 1.16
N GLN A 864 -16.05 4.97 1.55
CA GLN A 864 -16.87 3.92 2.16
C GLN A 864 -17.78 3.18 1.17
N LEU A 865 -18.20 3.82 0.06
CA LEU A 865 -19.06 3.13 -0.92
C LEU A 865 -18.32 1.97 -1.60
N PRO A 866 -18.97 0.81 -1.82
CA PRO A 866 -18.37 -0.31 -2.56
C PRO A 866 -17.89 0.10 -3.96
N LEU A 867 -16.89 -0.60 -4.48
CA LEU A 867 -16.45 -0.42 -5.87
C LEU A 867 -17.51 -0.97 -6.83
N LEU A 868 -17.75 -0.26 -7.94
CA LEU A 868 -18.71 -0.67 -8.96
C LEU A 868 -18.23 -1.93 -9.69
N GLN A 869 -18.87 -3.06 -9.41
CA GLN A 869 -18.46 -4.36 -9.98
C GLN A 869 -18.83 -4.50 -11.46
N PRO A 870 -18.02 -5.22 -12.27
CA PRO A 870 -18.44 -5.62 -13.60
C PRO A 870 -19.62 -6.60 -13.52
N ARG A 871 -20.47 -6.63 -14.54
CA ARG A 871 -21.53 -7.63 -14.68
C ARG A 871 -21.18 -8.58 -15.82
N TYR A 872 -21.27 -9.88 -15.56
CA TYR A 872 -20.97 -10.93 -16.52
C TYR A 872 -22.18 -11.24 -17.41
N TYR A 873 -21.93 -11.51 -18.68
CA TYR A 873 -22.93 -11.94 -19.66
C TYR A 873 -22.35 -13.06 -20.53
N SER A 874 -23.02 -14.20 -20.66
CA SER A 874 -22.57 -15.29 -21.53
C SER A 874 -22.60 -14.84 -22.99
N ILE A 875 -21.50 -15.07 -23.70
CA ILE A 875 -21.32 -14.59 -25.07
C ILE A 875 -22.26 -15.35 -26.01
N SER A 876 -22.99 -14.58 -26.80
CA SER A 876 -24.11 -15.04 -27.64
C SER A 876 -23.75 -15.10 -29.13
N SER A 877 -22.47 -15.22 -29.49
CA SER A 877 -21.94 -15.30 -30.86
C SER A 877 -20.85 -16.37 -31.00
N SER A 878 -20.78 -17.06 -32.14
CA SER A 878 -19.56 -17.80 -32.50
C SER A 878 -18.49 -16.81 -33.01
N PRO A 879 -17.23 -16.92 -32.55
CA PRO A 879 -16.13 -16.06 -33.01
C PRO A 879 -15.71 -16.38 -34.45
N GLU A 880 -16.01 -17.59 -34.94
CA GLU A 880 -15.76 -17.97 -36.34
C GLU A 880 -16.82 -17.42 -37.29
N MET A 881 -18.08 -17.36 -36.84
CA MET A 881 -19.18 -16.79 -37.61
C MET A 881 -19.18 -15.25 -37.60
N TYR A 882 -18.71 -14.63 -36.50
CA TYR A 882 -18.59 -13.18 -36.36
C TYR A 882 -17.18 -12.77 -35.89
N PRO A 883 -16.15 -12.86 -36.75
CA PRO A 883 -14.79 -12.48 -36.39
C PRO A 883 -14.71 -11.02 -35.95
N GLY A 884 -14.12 -10.78 -34.78
CA GLY A 884 -13.96 -9.43 -34.24
C GLY A 884 -15.21 -8.84 -33.56
N GLU A 885 -16.32 -9.58 -33.44
CA GLU A 885 -17.51 -9.16 -32.69
C GLU A 885 -17.80 -10.02 -31.46
N VAL A 886 -18.43 -9.42 -30.46
CA VAL A 886 -18.99 -10.11 -29.28
C VAL A 886 -20.47 -9.74 -29.17
N HIS A 887 -21.35 -10.73 -29.18
CA HIS A 887 -22.79 -10.53 -29.02
C HIS A 887 -23.24 -10.85 -27.61
N LEU A 888 -24.21 -10.09 -27.07
CA LEU A 888 -24.81 -10.34 -25.75
C LEU A 888 -26.34 -10.43 -25.83
N THR A 889 -26.93 -11.26 -24.96
CA THR A 889 -28.39 -11.37 -24.76
C THR A 889 -28.74 -10.89 -23.35
N VAL A 890 -29.24 -9.66 -23.22
CA VAL A 890 -29.34 -8.95 -21.93
C VAL A 890 -30.80 -8.70 -21.55
N ALA A 891 -31.26 -9.29 -20.44
CA ALA A 891 -32.55 -8.92 -19.85
C ALA A 891 -32.44 -7.52 -19.22
N VAL A 892 -33.29 -6.59 -19.64
CA VAL A 892 -33.34 -5.25 -19.04
C VAL A 892 -34.04 -5.37 -17.69
N VAL A 893 -33.30 -5.15 -16.61
CA VAL A 893 -33.79 -5.31 -15.24
C VAL A 893 -34.47 -4.02 -14.80
N SER A 894 -35.76 -4.13 -14.46
CA SER A 894 -36.56 -3.05 -13.90
C SER A 894 -37.59 -3.66 -12.95
N TYR A 895 -37.75 -3.10 -11.76
CA TYR A 895 -38.73 -3.54 -10.76
C TYR A 895 -39.21 -2.33 -9.96
N ARG A 896 -40.36 -2.45 -9.28
CA ARG A 896 -40.78 -1.48 -8.26
C ARG A 896 -40.36 -2.00 -6.89
N THR A 897 -39.91 -1.11 -6.02
CA THR A 897 -39.65 -1.44 -4.61
C THR A 897 -40.97 -1.53 -3.83
N ARG A 898 -40.93 -1.85 -2.53
CA ARG A 898 -42.11 -1.93 -1.65
C ARG A 898 -43.23 -2.77 -2.26
N ASP A 899 -42.87 -3.98 -2.65
CA ASP A 899 -43.75 -5.05 -3.16
C ASP A 899 -44.58 -4.70 -4.41
N GLY A 900 -44.24 -3.61 -5.11
CA GLY A 900 -44.96 -3.11 -6.29
C GLY A 900 -45.42 -1.67 -6.16
N GLU A 901 -45.50 -1.13 -4.93
CA GLU A 901 -46.05 0.20 -4.65
C GLU A 901 -44.98 1.32 -4.66
N GLY A 902 -43.70 0.97 -4.64
CA GLY A 902 -42.58 1.90 -4.59
C GLY A 902 -42.14 2.48 -5.95
N PRO A 903 -41.12 3.35 -5.94
CA PRO A 903 -40.45 3.84 -7.14
C PRO A 903 -39.85 2.69 -7.98
N ILE A 904 -39.62 2.97 -9.27
CA ILE A 904 -39.00 2.01 -10.19
C ILE A 904 -37.48 2.06 -10.02
N HIS A 905 -36.89 0.91 -9.72
CA HIS A 905 -35.44 0.70 -9.73
C HIS A 905 -35.03 0.01 -11.03
N HIS A 906 -33.87 0.42 -11.55
CA HIS A 906 -33.29 -0.12 -12.77
C HIS A 906 -31.96 -0.83 -12.45
N GLY A 907 -31.74 -2.01 -13.03
CA GLY A 907 -30.44 -2.67 -12.93
C GLY A 907 -29.36 -1.83 -13.63
N VAL A 908 -28.26 -1.54 -12.94
CA VAL A 908 -27.21 -0.62 -13.41
C VAL A 908 -26.73 -0.99 -14.82
N CYS A 909 -26.13 -2.17 -14.97
CA CYS A 909 -25.51 -2.57 -16.24
C CYS A 909 -26.51 -2.81 -17.36
N SER A 910 -27.64 -3.49 -17.09
CA SER A 910 -28.61 -3.80 -18.14
C SER A 910 -29.42 -2.59 -18.60
N SER A 911 -29.61 -1.59 -17.74
CA SER A 911 -30.22 -0.31 -18.14
C SER A 911 -29.23 0.63 -18.82
N TRP A 912 -27.95 0.63 -18.41
CA TRP A 912 -26.86 1.35 -19.09
C TRP A 912 -26.66 0.82 -20.52
N LEU A 913 -26.51 -0.50 -20.69
CA LEU A 913 -26.47 -1.16 -22.00
C LEU A 913 -27.73 -0.90 -22.86
N ASN A 914 -28.86 -0.55 -22.24
CA ASN A 914 -30.09 -0.14 -22.93
C ASN A 914 -30.24 1.38 -23.16
N ARG A 915 -29.20 2.18 -22.91
CA ARG A 915 -29.18 3.64 -23.14
C ARG A 915 -27.95 4.14 -23.88
N ILE A 916 -26.82 3.44 -23.80
CA ILE A 916 -25.62 3.77 -24.56
C ILE A 916 -25.90 3.92 -26.06
N GLN A 917 -25.17 4.85 -26.67
CA GLN A 917 -25.30 5.19 -28.09
C GLN A 917 -24.39 4.30 -28.96
N SER A 918 -24.66 4.28 -30.27
CA SER A 918 -23.74 3.65 -31.23
C SER A 918 -22.35 4.26 -31.12
N ASP A 919 -21.32 3.44 -31.36
CA ASP A 919 -19.90 3.76 -31.18
C ASP A 919 -19.47 4.13 -29.74
N GLU A 920 -20.36 4.18 -28.75
CA GLU A 920 -19.98 4.42 -27.35
C GLU A 920 -19.07 3.28 -26.83
N VAL A 921 -18.10 3.64 -26.00
CA VAL A 921 -17.12 2.69 -25.45
C VAL A 921 -17.76 1.81 -24.40
N VAL A 922 -17.57 0.50 -24.55
CA VAL A 922 -17.97 -0.53 -23.59
C VAL A 922 -16.71 -1.13 -22.96
N PRO A 923 -16.33 -0.72 -21.74
CA PRO A 923 -15.15 -1.27 -21.06
C PRO A 923 -15.46 -2.70 -20.59
N CYS A 924 -14.68 -3.66 -21.09
CA CYS A 924 -14.96 -5.07 -20.86
C CYS A 924 -13.70 -5.96 -20.86
N PHE A 925 -13.87 -7.22 -20.47
CA PHE A 925 -12.87 -8.28 -20.54
C PHE A 925 -13.57 -9.64 -20.73
N VAL A 926 -12.89 -10.60 -21.35
CA VAL A 926 -13.38 -11.99 -21.46
C VAL A 926 -13.02 -12.76 -20.18
N ARG A 927 -13.96 -13.55 -19.67
CA ARG A 927 -13.73 -14.59 -18.64
C ARG A 927 -13.98 -15.95 -19.30
N GLY A 928 -12.96 -16.80 -19.31
CA GLY A 928 -13.06 -18.15 -19.83
C GLY A 928 -13.99 -19.03 -18.99
N ALA A 929 -14.82 -19.85 -19.64
CA ALA A 929 -15.73 -20.80 -19.03
C ALA A 929 -15.46 -22.24 -19.51
N PRO A 930 -14.27 -22.82 -19.23
CA PRO A 930 -13.87 -24.13 -19.77
C PRO A 930 -14.81 -25.28 -19.34
N GLY A 931 -15.48 -25.15 -18.19
CA GLY A 931 -16.52 -26.07 -17.75
C GLY A 931 -17.83 -26.01 -18.55
N PHE A 932 -17.97 -25.04 -19.47
CA PHE A 932 -19.17 -24.78 -20.27
C PHE A 932 -18.88 -24.60 -21.77
N HIS A 933 -17.78 -25.17 -22.28
CA HIS A 933 -17.48 -25.23 -23.71
C HIS A 933 -18.15 -26.41 -24.40
N LEU A 934 -18.35 -26.32 -25.72
CA LEU A 934 -18.80 -27.46 -26.55
C LEU A 934 -17.83 -28.66 -26.44
N PRO A 935 -18.31 -29.91 -26.62
CA PRO A 935 -17.44 -31.08 -26.58
C PRO A 935 -16.45 -31.07 -27.76
N GLN A 936 -15.20 -31.47 -27.50
CA GLN A 936 -14.16 -31.61 -28.53
C GLN A 936 -14.56 -32.62 -29.62
N ASP A 937 -15.27 -33.69 -29.26
CA ASP A 937 -15.87 -34.61 -30.22
C ASP A 937 -17.20 -34.03 -30.74
N PRO A 938 -17.33 -33.72 -32.04
CA PRO A 938 -18.59 -33.24 -32.60
C PRO A 938 -19.68 -34.33 -32.68
N GLN A 939 -19.37 -35.62 -32.48
CA GLN A 939 -20.31 -36.74 -32.61
C GLN A 939 -21.09 -37.07 -31.33
N VAL A 940 -20.71 -36.53 -30.16
CA VAL A 940 -21.49 -36.76 -28.92
C VAL A 940 -22.74 -35.86 -28.87
N PRO A 941 -23.91 -36.40 -28.46
CA PRO A 941 -25.15 -35.63 -28.43
C PRO A 941 -25.13 -34.59 -27.30
N CYS A 942 -25.59 -33.39 -27.59
CA CYS A 942 -25.72 -32.30 -26.62
C CYS A 942 -27.20 -31.95 -26.37
N ILE A 943 -27.60 -31.81 -25.11
CA ILE A 943 -28.92 -31.33 -24.69
C ILE A 943 -28.73 -29.98 -23.98
N LEU A 944 -29.30 -28.93 -24.54
CA LEU A 944 -29.13 -27.54 -24.11
C LEU A 944 -30.41 -27.08 -23.41
N ILE A 945 -30.34 -26.68 -22.15
CA ILE A 945 -31.50 -26.38 -21.29
C ILE A 945 -31.33 -24.97 -20.72
N GLY A 946 -32.19 -24.02 -21.09
CA GLY A 946 -32.03 -22.64 -20.62
C GLY A 946 -33.23 -21.76 -20.94
N PRO A 947 -34.06 -21.39 -19.95
CA PRO A 947 -35.17 -20.48 -20.15
C PRO A 947 -34.74 -19.00 -20.11
N GLY A 948 -35.47 -18.15 -20.83
CA GLY A 948 -35.22 -16.72 -20.90
C GLY A 948 -33.81 -16.41 -21.41
N THR A 949 -33.04 -15.60 -20.69
CA THR A 949 -31.65 -15.29 -21.06
C THR A 949 -30.69 -16.47 -20.88
N GLY A 950 -31.11 -17.60 -20.29
CA GLY A 950 -30.33 -18.84 -20.27
C GLY A 950 -30.07 -19.44 -21.67
N ILE A 951 -30.72 -18.92 -22.72
CA ILE A 951 -30.39 -19.26 -24.11
C ILE A 951 -29.09 -18.59 -24.62
N ALA A 952 -28.54 -17.60 -23.90
CA ALA A 952 -27.42 -16.78 -24.33
C ALA A 952 -26.19 -17.57 -24.82
N PRO A 953 -25.57 -18.48 -24.03
CA PRO A 953 -24.40 -19.23 -24.51
C PRO A 953 -24.78 -20.20 -25.63
N PHE A 954 -25.99 -20.76 -25.61
CA PHE A 954 -26.44 -21.68 -26.65
C PHE A 954 -26.55 -21.03 -28.02
N ARG A 955 -26.75 -19.71 -28.09
CA ARG A 955 -26.65 -18.96 -29.34
C ARG A 955 -25.25 -19.06 -29.96
N SER A 956 -24.19 -18.95 -29.15
CA SER A 956 -22.83 -19.20 -29.64
C SER A 956 -22.65 -20.66 -30.09
N PHE A 957 -23.23 -21.63 -29.38
CA PHE A 957 -23.12 -23.05 -29.73
C PHE A 957 -23.79 -23.38 -31.06
N TRP A 958 -25.03 -22.94 -31.30
CA TRP A 958 -25.72 -23.27 -32.57
C TRP A 958 -25.11 -22.51 -33.75
N GLN A 959 -24.60 -21.29 -33.54
CA GLN A 959 -23.85 -20.57 -34.57
C GLN A 959 -22.52 -21.27 -34.89
N GLN A 960 -21.83 -21.79 -33.88
CA GLN A 960 -20.60 -22.57 -34.06
C GLN A 960 -20.88 -23.85 -34.86
N ARG A 961 -21.88 -24.64 -34.46
CA ARG A 961 -22.28 -25.86 -35.20
C ARG A 961 -22.76 -25.55 -36.63
N LEU A 962 -23.46 -24.43 -36.83
CA LEU A 962 -23.89 -23.99 -38.16
C LEU A 962 -22.69 -23.64 -39.06
N PHE A 963 -21.69 -22.93 -38.51
CA PHE A 963 -20.44 -22.62 -39.21
C PHE A 963 -19.67 -23.90 -39.56
N GLU A 964 -19.55 -24.85 -38.62
CA GLU A 964 -18.91 -26.15 -38.83
C GLU A 964 -19.56 -26.97 -39.95
N ILE A 965 -20.89 -26.97 -40.04
CA ILE A 965 -21.64 -27.63 -41.12
C ILE A 965 -21.41 -26.94 -42.47
N GLN A 966 -21.60 -25.61 -42.51
CA GLN A 966 -21.63 -24.85 -43.77
C GLN A 966 -20.23 -24.58 -44.36
N HIS A 967 -19.21 -24.39 -43.52
CA HIS A 967 -17.88 -23.91 -43.95
C HIS A 967 -16.76 -24.92 -43.72
N LYS A 968 -16.88 -25.83 -42.73
CA LYS A 968 -15.89 -26.90 -42.48
C LYS A 968 -16.31 -28.28 -43.01
N GLY A 969 -17.54 -28.42 -43.53
CA GLY A 969 -18.07 -29.69 -44.03
C GLY A 969 -18.24 -30.76 -42.95
N LEU A 970 -18.21 -30.39 -41.67
CA LEU A 970 -18.38 -31.32 -40.56
C LEU A 970 -19.85 -31.75 -40.44
N LYS A 971 -20.06 -32.98 -39.97
CA LYS A 971 -21.39 -33.55 -39.70
C LYS A 971 -21.53 -33.82 -38.20
N PRO A 972 -21.65 -32.79 -37.34
CA PRO A 972 -21.83 -32.97 -35.90
C PRO A 972 -23.15 -33.69 -35.58
N CYS A 973 -23.22 -34.30 -34.41
CA CYS A 973 -24.46 -34.88 -33.89
C CYS A 973 -25.48 -33.74 -33.61
N PRO A 974 -26.68 -33.76 -34.21
CA PRO A 974 -27.65 -32.68 -34.03
C PRO A 974 -28.12 -32.56 -32.57
N MET A 975 -28.08 -31.33 -32.05
CA MET A 975 -28.35 -31.03 -30.65
C MET A 975 -29.85 -31.02 -30.33
N VAL A 976 -30.22 -31.00 -29.05
CA VAL A 976 -31.62 -30.74 -28.62
C VAL A 976 -31.64 -29.44 -27.80
N LEU A 977 -32.56 -28.52 -28.12
CA LEU A 977 -32.81 -27.33 -27.30
C LEU A 977 -34.09 -27.50 -26.47
N VAL A 978 -34.00 -27.22 -25.18
CA VAL A 978 -35.13 -27.13 -24.23
C VAL A 978 -35.19 -25.70 -23.71
N PHE A 979 -35.90 -24.86 -24.45
CA PHE A 979 -36.09 -23.45 -24.12
C PHE A 979 -37.32 -23.25 -23.21
N GLY A 980 -37.44 -22.09 -22.58
CA GLY A 980 -38.65 -21.73 -21.84
C GLY A 980 -38.84 -20.22 -21.71
N CYS A 981 -40.08 -19.76 -21.85
CA CYS A 981 -40.45 -18.35 -21.70
C CYS A 981 -41.85 -18.18 -21.08
N ARG A 982 -42.44 -16.99 -21.16
CA ARG A 982 -43.79 -16.73 -20.66
C ARG A 982 -44.84 -17.05 -21.73
N GLN A 983 -44.71 -16.49 -22.92
CA GLN A 983 -45.70 -16.57 -24.00
C GLN A 983 -45.05 -16.63 -25.39
N SER A 984 -45.54 -17.54 -26.24
CA SER A 984 -45.01 -17.88 -27.57
C SER A 984 -44.93 -16.75 -28.60
N ARG A 985 -45.64 -15.64 -28.36
CA ARG A 985 -45.71 -14.44 -29.22
C ARG A 985 -45.14 -13.18 -28.56
N ILE A 986 -44.62 -13.26 -27.33
CA ILE A 986 -44.15 -12.09 -26.57
C ILE A 986 -42.66 -12.17 -26.26
N ASP A 987 -42.20 -13.25 -25.64
CA ASP A 987 -40.83 -13.37 -25.13
C ASP A 987 -40.10 -14.65 -25.57
N HIS A 988 -40.55 -15.27 -26.67
CA HIS A 988 -39.84 -16.34 -27.35
C HIS A 988 -38.71 -15.76 -28.22
N ILE A 989 -37.63 -15.32 -27.56
CA ILE A 989 -36.44 -14.73 -28.21
C ILE A 989 -35.71 -15.76 -29.10
N TYR A 990 -35.13 -15.29 -30.21
CA TYR A 990 -34.41 -16.11 -31.21
C TYR A 990 -35.20 -17.29 -31.82
N LYS A 991 -36.53 -17.22 -31.84
CA LYS A 991 -37.40 -18.28 -32.38
C LYS A 991 -37.13 -18.59 -33.85
N GLU A 992 -36.99 -17.55 -34.67
CA GLU A 992 -36.74 -17.67 -36.11
C GLU A 992 -35.32 -18.21 -36.37
N GLU A 993 -34.33 -17.76 -35.59
CA GLU A 993 -32.93 -18.19 -35.70
C GLU A 993 -32.75 -19.66 -35.29
N THR A 994 -33.39 -20.09 -34.21
CA THR A 994 -33.36 -21.51 -33.77
C THR A 994 -34.12 -22.42 -34.73
N LEU A 995 -35.27 -21.97 -35.28
CA LEU A 995 -35.99 -22.71 -36.31
C LEU A 995 -35.15 -22.87 -37.59
N PHE A 996 -34.46 -21.81 -38.03
CA PHE A 996 -33.50 -21.89 -39.13
C PHE A 996 -32.35 -22.86 -38.82
N ALA A 997 -31.76 -22.80 -37.63
CA ALA A 997 -30.73 -23.75 -37.22
C ALA A 997 -31.24 -25.22 -37.24
N LYS A 998 -32.51 -25.48 -36.91
CA LYS A 998 -33.13 -26.81 -37.10
C LYS A 998 -33.20 -27.21 -38.58
N THR A 999 -33.61 -26.33 -39.49
CA THR A 999 -33.64 -26.68 -40.94
C THR A 999 -32.26 -26.92 -41.53
N GLN A 1000 -31.21 -26.33 -40.95
CA GLN A 1000 -29.81 -26.56 -41.32
C GLN A 1000 -29.17 -27.80 -40.63
N GLY A 1001 -29.95 -28.58 -39.88
CA GLY A 1001 -29.48 -29.81 -39.23
C GLY A 1001 -28.68 -29.62 -37.94
N VAL A 1002 -28.56 -28.39 -37.42
CA VAL A 1002 -27.87 -28.12 -36.14
C VAL A 1002 -28.64 -28.68 -34.95
N PHE A 1003 -29.97 -28.59 -35.01
CA PHE A 1003 -30.87 -29.14 -33.99
C PHE A 1003 -31.65 -30.33 -34.55
N ARG A 1004 -31.69 -31.43 -33.79
CA ARG A 1004 -32.65 -32.52 -33.98
C ARG A 1004 -34.06 -32.05 -33.65
N GLU A 1005 -34.22 -31.47 -32.46
CA GLU A 1005 -35.51 -31.01 -31.96
C GLU A 1005 -35.41 -29.74 -31.11
N LEU A 1006 -36.50 -28.98 -31.12
CA LEU A 1006 -36.68 -27.73 -30.39
C LEU A 1006 -37.93 -27.86 -29.51
N TYR A 1007 -37.73 -27.84 -28.20
CA TYR A 1007 -38.81 -27.86 -27.22
C TYR A 1007 -38.94 -26.50 -26.54
N THR A 1008 -40.16 -26.11 -26.19
CA THR A 1008 -40.41 -24.86 -25.46
C THR A 1008 -41.45 -25.02 -24.38
N ALA A 1009 -41.07 -24.66 -23.15
CA ALA A 1009 -41.97 -24.54 -22.02
C ALA A 1009 -42.56 -23.11 -21.94
N TYR A 1010 -43.89 -23.01 -21.85
CA TYR A 1010 -44.57 -21.73 -21.68
C TYR A 1010 -45.18 -21.62 -20.28
N SER A 1011 -44.76 -20.62 -19.53
CA SER A 1011 -45.13 -20.46 -18.12
C SER A 1011 -46.32 -19.53 -17.86
N ARG A 1012 -46.81 -18.81 -18.89
CA ARG A 1012 -47.93 -17.86 -18.80
C ARG A 1012 -48.73 -17.75 -20.11
N GLU A 1013 -48.72 -18.80 -20.95
CA GLU A 1013 -49.56 -18.84 -22.15
C GLU A 1013 -51.03 -18.91 -21.72
N PRO A 1014 -51.93 -18.06 -22.26
CA PRO A 1014 -53.37 -18.18 -22.01
C PRO A 1014 -53.88 -19.59 -22.32
N ASP A 1015 -54.86 -20.03 -21.55
CA ASP A 1015 -55.61 -21.28 -21.76
C ASP A 1015 -54.76 -22.57 -21.77
N LYS A 1016 -53.52 -22.51 -21.25
CA LYS A 1016 -52.63 -23.67 -21.10
C LYS A 1016 -52.09 -23.81 -19.68
N PRO A 1017 -51.84 -25.05 -19.22
CA PRO A 1017 -51.14 -25.26 -17.95
C PRO A 1017 -49.73 -24.66 -18.03
N LYS A 1018 -49.33 -24.02 -16.93
CA LYS A 1018 -47.98 -23.50 -16.72
C LYS A 1018 -46.95 -24.63 -16.80
N LYS A 1019 -46.02 -24.54 -17.75
CA LYS A 1019 -44.88 -25.47 -17.86
C LYS A 1019 -43.54 -24.74 -17.74
N TYR A 1020 -42.55 -25.46 -17.23
CA TYR A 1020 -41.14 -25.12 -17.22
C TYR A 1020 -40.31 -26.17 -17.96
N VAL A 1021 -39.01 -25.92 -18.07
CA VAL A 1021 -38.07 -26.80 -18.77
C VAL A 1021 -37.97 -28.18 -18.12
N GLN A 1022 -38.04 -28.28 -16.79
CA GLN A 1022 -38.07 -29.56 -16.07
C GLN A 1022 -39.30 -30.42 -16.38
N ASP A 1023 -40.47 -29.80 -16.60
CA ASP A 1023 -41.68 -30.53 -16.96
C ASP A 1023 -41.52 -31.14 -18.36
N VAL A 1024 -40.97 -30.37 -19.31
CA VAL A 1024 -40.63 -30.86 -20.65
C VAL A 1024 -39.62 -32.01 -20.61
N LEU A 1025 -38.58 -31.92 -19.77
CA LEU A 1025 -37.60 -32.99 -19.60
C LEU A 1025 -38.26 -34.29 -19.12
N GLN A 1026 -39.12 -34.21 -18.10
CA GLN A 1026 -39.80 -35.36 -17.51
C GLN A 1026 -40.88 -35.96 -18.44
N GLU A 1027 -41.71 -35.12 -19.06
CA GLU A 1027 -42.87 -35.54 -19.84
C GLU A 1027 -42.52 -36.00 -21.26
N GLN A 1028 -41.55 -35.35 -21.92
CA GLN A 1028 -41.33 -35.48 -23.37
C GLN A 1028 -39.94 -36.02 -23.73
N LEU A 1029 -38.98 -35.94 -22.81
CA LEU A 1029 -37.57 -36.22 -23.10
C LEU A 1029 -36.92 -37.26 -22.18
N ALA A 1030 -37.62 -37.85 -21.22
CA ALA A 1030 -37.03 -38.75 -20.22
C ALA A 1030 -36.19 -39.88 -20.86
N GLN A 1031 -36.73 -40.58 -21.87
CA GLN A 1031 -35.99 -41.63 -22.58
C GLN A 1031 -34.80 -41.08 -23.38
N THR A 1032 -34.97 -39.94 -24.04
CA THR A 1032 -33.93 -39.28 -24.83
C THR A 1032 -32.75 -38.82 -23.97
N VAL A 1033 -33.05 -38.24 -22.80
CA VAL A 1033 -32.08 -37.81 -21.78
C VAL A 1033 -31.33 -39.02 -21.24
N TYR A 1034 -32.04 -40.07 -20.83
CA TYR A 1034 -31.42 -41.28 -20.30
C TYR A 1034 -30.49 -41.94 -21.34
N LYS A 1035 -30.98 -42.12 -22.58
CA LYS A 1035 -30.18 -42.69 -23.68
C LYS A 1035 -28.93 -41.86 -23.99
N ALA A 1036 -29.08 -40.54 -24.11
CA ALA A 1036 -27.96 -39.65 -24.40
C ALA A 1036 -26.85 -39.78 -23.32
N LEU A 1037 -27.25 -39.73 -22.04
CA LEU A 1037 -26.32 -39.82 -20.90
C LEU A 1037 -25.69 -41.21 -20.74
N LYS A 1038 -26.49 -42.28 -20.83
CA LYS A 1038 -26.06 -43.64 -20.46
C LYS A 1038 -25.41 -44.42 -21.60
N GLU A 1039 -25.94 -44.30 -22.82
CA GLU A 1039 -25.51 -45.10 -23.97
C GLU A 1039 -24.58 -44.33 -24.92
N GLN A 1040 -24.74 -43.01 -25.02
CA GLN A 1040 -24.11 -42.21 -26.08
C GLN A 1040 -22.99 -41.27 -25.57
N GLY A 1041 -22.68 -41.28 -24.26
CA GLY A 1041 -21.67 -40.41 -23.67
C GLY A 1041 -21.97 -38.91 -23.81
N GLY A 1042 -23.26 -38.58 -23.95
CA GLY A 1042 -23.75 -37.23 -24.24
C GLY A 1042 -23.56 -36.24 -23.11
N HIS A 1043 -23.67 -34.97 -23.48
CA HIS A 1043 -23.47 -33.83 -22.59
C HIS A 1043 -24.80 -33.11 -22.32
N ILE A 1044 -25.03 -32.70 -21.08
CA ILE A 1044 -26.14 -31.81 -20.70
C ILE A 1044 -25.56 -30.45 -20.30
N TYR A 1045 -26.12 -29.39 -20.87
CA TYR A 1045 -25.79 -28.01 -20.52
C TYR A 1045 -27.03 -27.32 -19.95
N VAL A 1046 -26.91 -26.74 -18.76
CA VAL A 1046 -27.98 -26.00 -18.08
C VAL A 1046 -27.51 -24.58 -17.84
N CYS A 1047 -28.25 -23.58 -18.32
CA CYS A 1047 -27.87 -22.17 -18.18
C CYS A 1047 -29.04 -21.31 -17.66
N GLY A 1048 -28.73 -20.41 -16.73
CA GLY A 1048 -29.63 -19.36 -16.26
C GLY A 1048 -29.77 -19.33 -14.74
N ASP A 1049 -31.02 -19.36 -14.26
CA ASP A 1049 -31.33 -19.19 -12.84
C ASP A 1049 -30.95 -20.40 -11.97
N VAL A 1050 -30.41 -20.14 -10.78
CA VAL A 1050 -29.97 -21.18 -9.84
C VAL A 1050 -31.10 -22.09 -9.35
N THR A 1051 -32.32 -21.57 -9.17
CA THR A 1051 -33.49 -22.37 -8.78
C THR A 1051 -33.89 -23.31 -9.90
N MET A 1052 -33.89 -22.80 -11.13
CA MET A 1052 -34.17 -23.58 -12.33
C MET A 1052 -33.14 -24.69 -12.53
N ALA A 1053 -31.84 -24.40 -12.36
CA ALA A 1053 -30.79 -25.41 -12.47
C ALA A 1053 -30.95 -26.52 -11.43
N GLY A 1054 -31.25 -26.17 -10.17
CA GLY A 1054 -31.54 -27.14 -9.11
C GLY A 1054 -32.76 -28.04 -9.39
N ASP A 1055 -33.82 -27.48 -9.99
CA ASP A 1055 -35.00 -28.25 -10.39
C ASP A 1055 -34.75 -29.16 -11.60
N VAL A 1056 -33.94 -28.70 -12.56
CA VAL A 1056 -33.48 -29.50 -13.71
C VAL A 1056 -32.59 -30.64 -13.24
N LEU A 1057 -31.62 -30.38 -12.34
CA LEU A 1057 -30.76 -31.41 -11.77
C LEU A 1057 -31.59 -32.50 -11.08
N LYS A 1058 -32.48 -32.13 -10.14
CA LYS A 1058 -33.43 -33.03 -9.46
C LYS A 1058 -34.23 -33.89 -10.44
N THR A 1059 -34.66 -33.28 -11.55
CA THR A 1059 -35.43 -33.95 -12.61
C THR A 1059 -34.57 -34.94 -13.40
N VAL A 1060 -33.33 -34.58 -13.74
CA VAL A 1060 -32.38 -35.51 -14.36
C VAL A 1060 -32.07 -36.68 -13.42
N GLN A 1061 -31.92 -36.47 -12.09
CA GLN A 1061 -31.78 -37.59 -11.14
C GLN A 1061 -33.01 -38.50 -11.13
N ARG A 1062 -34.22 -37.92 -11.19
CA ARG A 1062 -35.46 -38.70 -11.26
C ARG A 1062 -35.54 -39.52 -12.55
N ILE A 1063 -35.19 -38.94 -13.70
CA ILE A 1063 -35.15 -39.62 -15.00
C ILE A 1063 -34.14 -40.78 -14.98
N VAL A 1064 -32.91 -40.53 -14.53
CA VAL A 1064 -31.86 -41.56 -14.40
C VAL A 1064 -32.32 -42.71 -13.49
N ARG A 1065 -32.92 -42.37 -12.35
CA ARG A 1065 -33.43 -43.37 -11.38
C ARG A 1065 -34.57 -44.20 -11.97
N GLN A 1066 -35.54 -43.56 -12.63
CA GLN A 1066 -36.73 -44.22 -13.18
C GLN A 1066 -36.40 -45.08 -14.42
N GLN A 1067 -35.64 -44.55 -15.37
CA GLN A 1067 -35.32 -45.25 -16.62
C GLN A 1067 -34.18 -46.28 -16.46
N GLY A 1068 -33.25 -46.04 -15.52
CA GLY A 1068 -32.18 -46.97 -15.19
C GLY A 1068 -32.49 -47.97 -14.08
N GLN A 1069 -33.66 -47.88 -13.45
CA GLN A 1069 -34.07 -48.70 -12.28
C GLN A 1069 -33.05 -48.69 -11.13
N LEU A 1070 -32.33 -47.58 -10.98
CA LEU A 1070 -31.27 -47.41 -9.98
C LEU A 1070 -31.83 -47.04 -8.61
N SER A 1071 -31.10 -47.35 -7.54
CA SER A 1071 -31.32 -46.75 -6.22
C SER A 1071 -31.00 -45.24 -6.20
N VAL A 1072 -31.34 -44.55 -5.12
CA VAL A 1072 -31.02 -43.13 -4.94
C VAL A 1072 -29.50 -42.88 -4.90
N GLU A 1073 -28.76 -43.78 -4.26
CA GLU A 1073 -27.30 -43.69 -4.11
C GLU A 1073 -26.58 -43.98 -5.43
N GLU A 1074 -27.02 -44.99 -6.18
CA GLU A 1074 -26.48 -45.30 -7.52
C GLU A 1074 -26.78 -44.18 -8.52
N ALA A 1075 -27.99 -43.61 -8.50
CA ALA A 1075 -28.33 -42.47 -9.34
C ALA A 1075 -27.51 -41.22 -8.99
N GLY A 1076 -27.27 -40.95 -7.70
CA GLY A 1076 -26.38 -39.88 -7.25
C GLY A 1076 -24.93 -40.09 -7.70
N THR A 1077 -24.41 -41.32 -7.55
CA THR A 1077 -23.06 -41.72 -7.98
C THR A 1077 -22.89 -41.68 -9.49
N PHE A 1078 -23.93 -42.02 -10.25
CA PHE A 1078 -23.93 -41.88 -11.70
C PHE A 1078 -23.81 -40.40 -12.11
N ILE A 1079 -24.56 -39.52 -11.44
CA ILE A 1079 -24.60 -38.08 -11.74
C ILE A 1079 -23.30 -37.36 -11.39
N SER A 1080 -22.62 -37.74 -10.31
CA SER A 1080 -21.29 -37.19 -10.00
C SER A 1080 -20.21 -37.54 -11.04
N LYS A 1081 -20.49 -38.49 -11.94
CA LYS A 1081 -19.62 -38.90 -13.05
C LYS A 1081 -20.13 -38.45 -14.44
N LEU A 1082 -21.23 -37.69 -14.50
CA LEU A 1082 -21.79 -37.23 -15.77
C LEU A 1082 -21.03 -36.05 -16.37
N ARG A 1083 -21.15 -35.92 -17.69
CA ARG A 1083 -20.76 -34.73 -18.45
C ARG A 1083 -21.88 -33.70 -18.37
N TYR A 1084 -22.02 -33.12 -17.19
CA TYR A 1084 -23.08 -32.19 -16.82
C TYR A 1084 -22.46 -30.81 -16.58
N HIS A 1085 -22.95 -29.80 -17.29
CA HIS A 1085 -22.37 -28.48 -17.40
C HIS A 1085 -23.38 -27.42 -16.94
N GLU A 1086 -22.97 -26.50 -16.08
CA GLU A 1086 -23.85 -25.47 -15.51
C GLU A 1086 -23.25 -24.06 -15.65
N ASP A 1087 -24.05 -23.12 -16.15
CA ASP A 1087 -23.74 -21.69 -16.25
C ASP A 1087 -24.79 -20.89 -15.46
N ILE A 1088 -24.47 -20.55 -14.22
CA ILE A 1088 -25.42 -20.06 -13.21
C ILE A 1088 -25.33 -18.55 -13.04
N PHE A 1089 -26.41 -17.84 -13.35
CA PHE A 1089 -26.51 -16.37 -13.24
C PHE A 1089 -26.91 -15.88 -11.84
N GLY A 1090 -27.10 -16.81 -10.89
CA GLY A 1090 -27.69 -16.55 -9.57
C GLY A 1090 -29.23 -16.46 -9.63
N VAL A 1091 -29.82 -15.71 -8.69
CA VAL A 1091 -31.29 -15.58 -8.53
C VAL A 1091 -31.84 -14.49 -9.45
N THR A 1092 -32.17 -14.87 -10.68
CA THR A 1092 -32.64 -13.98 -11.76
C THR A 1092 -34.11 -14.17 -12.13
N LEU A 1093 -34.71 -15.30 -11.74
CA LEU A 1093 -36.13 -15.57 -11.88
C LEU A 1093 -36.82 -15.47 -10.53
N ARG A 1094 -37.96 -14.75 -10.50
CA ARG A 1094 -38.81 -14.61 -9.31
C ARG A 1094 -38.08 -14.12 -8.06
N THR A 1095 -37.04 -13.29 -8.22
CA THR A 1095 -36.13 -12.87 -7.15
C THR A 1095 -36.86 -12.49 -5.86
N TYR A 1096 -37.94 -11.70 -5.92
CA TYR A 1096 -38.77 -11.36 -4.76
C TYR A 1096 -39.35 -12.59 -4.01
N GLU A 1097 -40.07 -13.47 -4.72
CA GLU A 1097 -40.72 -14.67 -4.17
C GLU A 1097 -39.69 -15.66 -3.60
N VAL A 1098 -38.60 -15.89 -4.35
CA VAL A 1098 -37.54 -16.84 -3.98
C VAL A 1098 -36.73 -16.32 -2.79
N THR A 1099 -36.30 -15.06 -2.82
CA THR A 1099 -35.53 -14.44 -1.72
C THR A 1099 -36.36 -14.36 -0.45
N ASN A 1100 -37.64 -13.98 -0.52
CA ASN A 1100 -38.49 -13.94 0.68
C ASN A 1100 -38.68 -15.32 1.30
N ARG A 1101 -38.95 -16.36 0.48
CA ARG A 1101 -39.08 -17.73 0.99
C ARG A 1101 -37.80 -18.22 1.66
N LEU A 1102 -36.67 -18.10 0.97
CA LEU A 1102 -35.36 -18.53 1.49
C LEU A 1102 -34.94 -17.74 2.74
N ARG A 1103 -35.29 -16.46 2.83
CA ARG A 1103 -35.03 -15.63 4.02
C ARG A 1103 -35.86 -16.12 5.21
N SER A 1104 -37.15 -16.40 5.03
CA SER A 1104 -37.99 -16.96 6.09
C SER A 1104 -37.52 -18.35 6.54
N GLU A 1105 -37.14 -19.22 5.60
CA GLU A 1105 -36.55 -20.54 5.89
C GLU A 1105 -35.22 -20.41 6.67
N SER A 1106 -34.39 -19.41 6.33
CA SER A 1106 -33.09 -19.18 6.99
C SER A 1106 -33.23 -18.56 8.38
N ILE A 1107 -34.21 -17.67 8.59
CA ILE A 1107 -34.53 -17.13 9.92
C ILE A 1107 -35.02 -18.25 10.83
N ALA A 1108 -35.96 -19.07 10.37
CA ALA A 1108 -36.48 -20.21 11.13
C ALA A 1108 -35.35 -21.18 11.53
N PHE A 1109 -34.45 -21.51 10.61
CA PHE A 1109 -33.28 -22.36 10.89
C PHE A 1109 -32.33 -21.73 11.95
N ILE A 1110 -32.14 -20.40 11.92
CA ILE A 1110 -31.33 -19.70 12.92
C ILE A 1110 -32.03 -19.74 14.30
N GLU A 1111 -33.35 -19.56 14.35
CA GLU A 1111 -34.13 -19.64 15.60
C GLU A 1111 -34.18 -21.05 16.21
N GLU A 1112 -34.26 -22.10 15.38
CA GLU A 1112 -34.11 -23.49 15.82
C GLU A 1112 -32.70 -23.75 16.35
N SER A 1113 -31.66 -23.40 15.58
CA SER A 1113 -30.26 -23.63 15.98
C SER A 1113 -29.81 -22.88 17.25
N LYS A 1114 -30.54 -21.82 17.65
CA LYS A 1114 -30.31 -21.12 18.92
C LYS A 1114 -30.82 -21.93 20.11
N LYS A 1115 -31.93 -22.67 19.97
CA LYS A 1115 -32.48 -23.52 21.03
C LYS A 1115 -31.54 -24.69 21.35
N ASP A 1116 -30.97 -25.31 20.33
CA ASP A 1116 -30.00 -26.42 20.45
C ASP A 1116 -28.61 -26.00 20.99
N THR A 1117 -28.42 -24.74 21.41
CA THR A 1117 -27.15 -24.24 21.99
C THR A 1117 -27.28 -23.62 23.38
N ASP A 1118 -28.49 -23.59 23.95
CA ASP A 1118 -28.74 -23.24 25.35
C ASP A 1118 -29.02 -24.48 26.25
N GLU A 1119 -28.97 -25.70 25.67
CA GLU A 1119 -28.78 -27.00 26.37
C GLU A 1119 -27.29 -27.44 26.33
#